data_AF-A0A8C1W558-F1
#
_entry.id   AF-A0A8C1W558-F1
#
_cell.length_a   1.000
_cell.length_b   1.000
_cell.length_c   1.000
_cell.angle_alpha   90.00
_cell.angle_beta   90.00
_cell.angle_gamma   90.00
#
_symmetry.space_group_name_H-M   'P 1'
#
loop_
_entity.id
_entity.type
_entity.pdbx_description
1 polymer ?
#
loop_
_entity_poly.entity_id
_entity_poly.type
_entity_poly.pdbx_seq_one_letter_code
_entity_poly.pdbx_strand_id
1 'polypeptide(L)'
;MDETQTSGDEDLFPAHSSVHQKRSEAEFSCVSVKSDASMDPPMKFKSGDTRPDLSSVHQKRSEAEFSCVSVKSDASMDPPMKFKSGDTRPDLSSVHQKRPEAESSCVSMKSDASMIQPIIFNSGDTRPDLSRKFLNTFRSNLLKKFACLYEGTATQRNPTLLNEIYTELYITESESGEISYEHEVRQIETQSRRAATEDTAIKCSDIFRPLPGQDKAIRTVLTKGVAGIGKTVSVQKFILDWAEGKENQDVQLIFPLPFREINLMKNKTLSLSDLLHVFFPETKEIEISSDEYKVLFIFDGLDECRLSLDFKSKVKLCNISETASVDVLLMNLIEGNLLPSALIWITSRPAAADLVPSECVHRVTEVRGFNEPQKEEYFRKRISKKRLAKKIIRHLKSSRSLYIMCHIPVFCWISATVLEKMLSQAESGEIPKTLTQMYTRFLILQTNIKRKKDYEKNVTDEDMILKLGKVAFQQLVKGNLIFYEEDLRECDIDVTEASVYSGLCTQIFREELGLYQGKVFCFVHLSIQEHLAALYVHLSCTINNINVFDQTKKSLLPFNQKKYNSLSELHQRALKEALMSKNGHLDLFLRFLLGLSLKSNQTILRKLLTQTGSCSYNKGETVQSIKQKIRENNSPEKSINLFHCLNELGDDTLMQEIQEYLKSGEIRETNLSSSQWSALVYVLLTSEQKMDVFDLKQFIGAQHTADEVLQNLLPVVKESRSVR
;
A
#
# COMPACT_ATOMS: atom_id res chain seq x y z
N MET A 1 -12.47 37.75 -65.46
CA MET A 1 -13.06 37.82 -64.11
C MET A 1 -12.11 37.10 -63.14
N ASP A 2 -10.84 37.49 -63.08
CA ASP A 2 -10.24 38.80 -62.69
C ASP A 2 -9.87 38.69 -61.19
N GLU A 3 -8.59 38.50 -60.83
CA GLU A 3 -7.56 39.54 -60.64
C GLU A 3 -7.77 40.31 -59.32
N THR A 4 -6.77 40.68 -58.50
CA THR A 4 -5.30 40.77 -58.61
C THR A 4 -4.70 40.78 -57.16
N GLN A 5 -3.52 40.20 -56.87
CA GLN A 5 -2.21 40.86 -56.60
C GLN A 5 -2.16 41.89 -55.41
N THR A 6 -1.08 42.12 -54.63
CA THR A 6 0.37 41.81 -54.76
C THR A 6 1.15 41.99 -53.42
N SER A 7 2.34 41.36 -53.33
CA SER A 7 3.65 41.74 -52.71
C SER A 7 3.79 42.85 -51.64
N GLY A 8 4.82 42.84 -50.78
CA GLY A 8 6.02 42.00 -50.76
C GLY A 8 7.02 42.31 -49.64
N ASP A 9 8.26 41.82 -49.82
CA ASP A 9 9.34 41.69 -48.82
C ASP A 9 10.15 42.98 -48.53
N GLU A 10 10.96 42.97 -47.46
CA GLU A 10 12.44 42.90 -47.49
C GLU A 10 13.14 43.48 -46.23
N ASP A 11 14.35 42.95 -45.97
CA ASP A 11 15.20 43.11 -44.78
C ASP A 11 15.67 44.54 -44.42
N LEU A 12 16.16 44.72 -43.17
CA LEU A 12 17.56 45.11 -42.87
C LEU A 12 17.82 45.40 -41.37
N PHE A 13 18.86 44.78 -40.81
CA PHE A 13 19.57 45.28 -39.62
C PHE A 13 20.52 46.42 -40.02
N PRO A 14 20.84 47.37 -39.12
CA PRO A 14 22.13 47.24 -38.41
C PRO A 14 22.12 47.70 -36.94
N ALA A 15 23.14 47.27 -36.20
CA ALA A 15 23.41 47.70 -34.82
C ALA A 15 24.14 49.05 -34.77
N HIS A 16 24.00 49.80 -33.65
CA HIS A 16 25.09 50.64 -33.13
C HIS A 16 24.90 51.00 -31.64
N SER A 17 25.98 51.51 -31.04
CA SER A 17 26.30 51.55 -29.61
C SER A 17 26.21 52.94 -28.95
N SER A 18 25.82 52.99 -27.67
CA SER A 18 26.33 53.94 -26.65
C SER A 18 25.85 53.49 -25.26
N VAL A 19 26.72 53.08 -24.33
CA VAL A 19 27.56 53.90 -23.45
C VAL A 19 26.77 54.91 -22.61
N HIS A 20 26.45 54.52 -21.37
CA HIS A 20 26.59 55.43 -20.23
C HIS A 20 27.12 54.68 -19.00
N GLN A 21 27.86 55.41 -18.18
CA GLN A 21 28.85 54.90 -17.23
C GLN A 21 28.54 55.42 -15.83
N LYS A 22 28.66 54.57 -14.79
CA LYS A 22 28.94 55.04 -13.42
C LYS A 22 29.68 53.97 -12.59
N ARG A 23 30.77 54.42 -11.97
CA ARG A 23 31.63 53.76 -10.94
C ARG A 23 30.84 53.33 -9.70
N SER A 24 31.34 52.52 -8.76
CA SER A 24 32.74 52.19 -8.35
C SER A 24 32.79 50.78 -7.72
N GLU A 25 33.84 49.97 -7.92
CA GLU A 25 35.02 49.78 -7.04
C GLU A 25 34.65 49.37 -5.58
N ALA A 26 35.22 48.33 -4.94
CA ALA A 26 36.55 47.73 -5.11
C ALA A 26 36.61 46.19 -4.88
N GLU A 27 37.76 45.61 -5.25
CA GLU A 27 38.12 44.19 -5.20
C GLU A 27 38.64 43.75 -3.82
N PHE A 28 38.68 42.43 -3.57
CA PHE A 28 39.89 41.79 -3.02
C PHE A 28 40.11 40.40 -3.65
N SER A 29 41.36 40.18 -4.10
CA SER A 29 41.92 38.93 -4.62
C SER A 29 42.22 37.94 -3.47
N CYS A 30 42.44 36.63 -3.67
CA CYS A 30 43.66 36.06 -4.26
C CYS A 30 43.54 34.59 -4.75
N VAL A 31 43.94 34.38 -6.01
CA VAL A 31 44.82 33.32 -6.56
C VAL A 31 44.62 31.82 -6.19
N SER A 32 44.00 31.11 -7.14
CA SER A 32 44.34 29.81 -7.75
C SER A 32 45.50 28.91 -7.24
N VAL A 33 45.22 27.60 -7.15
CA VAL A 33 46.18 26.52 -7.51
C VAL A 33 45.43 25.40 -8.28
N LYS A 34 46.02 24.87 -9.34
CA LYS A 34 45.59 23.65 -10.08
C LYS A 34 46.38 22.43 -9.59
N SER A 35 45.79 21.24 -9.55
CA SER A 35 46.42 19.99 -10.06
C SER A 35 45.51 18.76 -9.94
N ASP A 36 45.71 17.85 -10.88
CA ASP A 36 44.87 16.73 -11.28
C ASP A 36 44.98 15.44 -10.44
N ALA A 37 44.11 14.47 -10.78
CA ALA A 37 44.39 13.03 -10.95
C ALA A 37 43.92 11.96 -9.92
N SER A 38 43.24 10.96 -10.52
CA SER A 38 43.24 9.50 -10.21
C SER A 38 42.18 8.90 -9.26
N MET A 39 41.92 7.59 -9.49
CA MET A 39 40.81 6.79 -8.95
C MET A 39 41.29 5.56 -8.15
N ASP A 40 40.33 4.95 -7.42
CA ASP A 40 40.30 3.55 -6.94
C ASP A 40 41.28 3.15 -5.80
N PRO A 41 41.06 1.99 -5.11
CA PRO A 41 39.84 1.56 -4.39
C PRO A 41 40.19 1.03 -2.95
N PRO A 42 39.28 0.42 -2.15
CA PRO A 42 39.46 0.33 -0.69
C PRO A 42 40.21 -0.93 -0.17
N MET A 43 40.87 -0.79 0.99
CA MET A 43 41.39 -1.93 1.77
C MET A 43 40.33 -2.53 2.72
N LYS A 44 40.36 -3.86 2.86
CA LYS A 44 39.63 -4.64 3.89
C LYS A 44 40.61 -5.20 4.93
N PHE A 45 40.31 -5.10 6.23
CA PHE A 45 40.62 -6.10 7.29
C PHE A 45 39.68 -5.76 8.48
N LYS A 46 38.69 -6.59 8.84
CA LYS A 46 38.73 -7.77 9.73
C LYS A 46 39.03 -7.49 11.22
N SER A 47 37.95 -7.54 12.02
CA SER A 47 37.81 -8.20 13.34
C SER A 47 38.91 -8.09 14.41
N GLY A 48 38.53 -7.58 15.58
CA GLY A 48 39.24 -7.78 16.85
C GLY A 48 38.57 -7.04 18.02
N ASP A 49 37.83 -7.76 18.86
CA ASP A 49 37.28 -7.24 20.11
C ASP A 49 38.40 -6.97 21.14
N THR A 50 38.24 -5.94 21.98
CA THR A 50 38.38 -5.98 23.47
C THR A 50 38.32 -4.56 24.06
N ARG A 51 37.46 -4.36 25.07
CA ARG A 51 37.36 -3.20 25.98
C ARG A 51 38.00 -3.59 27.35
N PRO A 52 38.22 -2.72 28.37
CA PRO A 52 37.64 -1.37 28.59
C PRO A 52 38.61 -0.27 29.13
N ASP A 53 38.02 0.83 29.62
CA ASP A 53 38.55 1.86 30.57
C ASP A 53 39.60 2.89 30.10
N LEU A 54 39.65 4.16 30.56
CA LEU A 54 38.65 5.12 31.12
C LEU A 54 39.29 6.54 31.16
N SER A 55 38.54 7.60 31.52
CA SER A 55 38.95 9.04 31.70
C SER A 55 39.28 9.83 30.41
N SER A 56 38.46 10.80 29.94
CA SER A 56 38.22 12.23 30.36
C SER A 56 39.26 13.21 29.76
N VAL A 57 38.93 14.41 29.23
CA VAL A 57 38.13 15.54 29.80
C VAL A 57 37.37 16.37 28.73
N HIS A 58 36.27 16.98 29.18
CA HIS A 58 35.33 17.98 28.60
C HIS A 58 35.86 19.10 27.67
N GLN A 59 35.04 19.79 26.84
CA GLN A 59 33.98 20.80 27.21
C GLN A 59 33.19 21.26 25.93
N LYS A 60 31.95 21.82 25.93
CA LYS A 60 30.90 22.11 26.97
C LYS A 60 29.57 22.59 26.31
N ARG A 61 28.39 22.03 26.67
CA ARG A 61 27.07 22.69 26.94
C ARG A 61 25.91 21.68 26.80
N SER A 62 24.85 21.60 27.61
CA SER A 62 24.51 21.94 29.01
C SER A 62 22.98 21.91 29.09
N GLU A 63 22.41 20.97 29.86
CA GLU A 63 20.99 20.89 30.18
C GLU A 63 20.60 21.90 31.27
N ALA A 64 19.29 22.06 31.52
CA ALA A 64 18.77 22.70 32.73
C ALA A 64 17.39 22.12 33.11
N GLU A 65 17.27 21.64 34.35
CA GLU A 65 16.00 21.32 35.01
C GLU A 65 15.80 22.21 36.27
N PHE A 66 14.57 22.16 36.81
CA PHE A 66 14.12 22.54 38.15
C PHE A 66 13.78 24.01 38.50
N SER A 67 12.50 24.19 38.89
CA SER A 67 11.95 24.77 40.15
C SER A 67 12.59 26.04 40.78
N CYS A 68 11.91 26.94 41.50
CA CYS A 68 10.62 26.97 42.21
C CYS A 68 10.39 28.39 42.79
N VAL A 69 9.15 28.78 43.11
CA VAL A 69 8.85 29.72 44.23
C VAL A 69 7.49 29.39 44.85
N SER A 70 7.38 29.49 46.18
CA SER A 70 6.17 29.28 46.97
C SER A 70 5.87 30.48 47.86
N VAL A 71 4.59 30.78 48.14
CA VAL A 71 4.17 31.65 49.26
C VAL A 71 2.94 31.02 49.93
N LYS A 72 2.94 30.96 51.26
CA LYS A 72 1.83 30.49 52.10
C LYS A 72 1.06 31.67 52.73
N SER A 73 -0.20 31.44 53.06
CA SER A 73 -0.84 32.01 54.26
C SER A 73 -2.06 31.16 54.67
N ASP A 74 -2.22 30.93 55.97
CA ASP A 74 -3.11 29.92 56.56
C ASP A 74 -4.38 30.52 57.23
N ALA A 75 -5.30 29.63 57.64
CA ALA A 75 -6.32 29.75 58.71
C ALA A 75 -7.73 30.37 58.44
N SER A 76 -8.79 29.56 58.59
CA SER A 76 -9.88 29.69 59.61
C SER A 76 -11.11 28.82 59.24
N MET A 77 -11.97 28.53 60.23
CA MET A 77 -13.04 27.51 60.21
C MET A 77 -14.45 28.03 59.85
N ASP A 78 -15.28 27.06 59.41
CA ASP A 78 -16.71 26.83 59.67
C ASP A 78 -17.75 26.88 58.50
N PRO A 79 -18.71 25.92 58.44
CA PRO A 79 -19.80 25.82 57.46
C PRO A 79 -21.19 26.17 58.06
N PRO A 80 -22.32 25.86 57.39
CA PRO A 80 -22.85 26.42 56.14
C PRO A 80 -24.23 27.10 56.35
N MET A 81 -24.84 27.71 55.32
CA MET A 81 -26.28 28.03 55.35
C MET A 81 -27.04 27.61 54.08
N LYS A 82 -28.23 27.02 54.31
CA LYS A 82 -29.24 26.64 53.31
C LYS A 82 -30.27 27.76 53.15
N PHE A 83 -30.94 27.83 51.99
CA PHE A 83 -32.39 28.12 51.75
C PHE A 83 -32.54 28.27 50.20
N LYS A 84 -33.32 27.48 49.43
CA LYS A 84 -34.80 27.40 49.32
C LYS A 84 -35.45 28.80 49.42
N SER A 85 -36.24 29.32 48.49
CA SER A 85 -37.12 28.82 47.41
C SER A 85 -37.29 29.98 46.39
N GLY A 86 -37.87 29.93 45.19
CA GLY A 86 -38.99 29.18 44.60
C GLY A 86 -39.71 30.15 43.64
N ASP A 87 -40.23 29.64 42.52
CA ASP A 87 -41.17 30.20 41.50
C ASP A 87 -41.49 31.73 41.51
N THR A 88 -41.54 32.45 40.37
CA THR A 88 -42.62 32.35 39.36
C THR A 88 -42.26 33.15 38.08
N ARG A 89 -42.75 32.71 36.90
CA ARG A 89 -42.78 33.42 35.59
C ARG A 89 -44.00 34.39 35.51
N PRO A 90 -44.31 35.12 34.39
CA PRO A 90 -43.61 35.39 33.12
C PRO A 90 -43.29 36.93 32.98
N ASP A 91 -42.97 37.59 31.85
CA ASP A 91 -43.24 37.34 30.43
C ASP A 91 -42.31 38.11 29.45
N LEU A 92 -42.27 37.63 28.20
CA LEU A 92 -41.93 38.32 26.93
C LEU A 92 -40.71 39.27 26.78
N SER A 93 -39.69 38.76 26.07
CA SER A 93 -39.26 39.24 24.71
C SER A 93 -37.76 39.56 24.47
N SER A 94 -37.35 39.34 23.21
CA SER A 94 -36.11 39.75 22.51
C SER A 94 -34.80 38.95 22.70
N VAL A 95 -34.49 38.18 21.64
CA VAL A 95 -33.20 38.07 20.94
C VAL A 95 -31.90 38.13 21.77
N HIS A 96 -31.25 36.98 21.95
CA HIS A 96 -29.79 36.90 22.05
C HIS A 96 -29.22 35.73 21.24
N GLN A 97 -28.17 36.01 20.46
CA GLN A 97 -27.42 35.03 19.71
C GLN A 97 -26.73 34.04 20.67
N LYS A 98 -26.87 32.74 20.43
CA LYS A 98 -25.96 31.73 20.98
C LYS A 98 -25.11 31.14 19.86
N ARG A 99 -23.79 31.21 20.03
CA ARG A 99 -22.85 30.31 19.35
C ARG A 99 -23.19 28.87 19.79
N PRO A 100 -23.23 27.89 18.88
CA PRO A 100 -23.07 26.49 19.26
C PRO A 100 -21.62 26.26 19.72
N GLU A 101 -21.45 25.64 20.88
CA GLU A 101 -20.16 25.08 21.28
C GLU A 101 -19.91 23.80 20.46
N ALA A 102 -18.64 23.47 20.22
CA ALA A 102 -18.27 22.42 19.27
C ALA A 102 -18.55 21.01 19.84
N GLU A 103 -19.49 20.29 19.24
CA GLU A 103 -19.67 18.86 19.50
C GLU A 103 -18.54 18.06 18.81
N SER A 104 -17.72 17.39 19.62
CA SER A 104 -16.61 16.56 19.18
C SER A 104 -17.09 15.25 18.54
N SER A 105 -17.25 15.25 17.20
CA SER A 105 -17.66 14.06 16.45
C SER A 105 -16.52 13.05 16.23
N CYS A 106 -16.10 12.37 17.30
CA CYS A 106 -15.11 11.29 17.26
C CYS A 106 -15.67 9.99 17.90
N VAL A 107 -16.00 9.02 17.03
CA VAL A 107 -16.25 7.58 17.28
C VAL A 107 -16.47 7.16 18.75
N SER A 108 -17.64 7.48 19.31
CA SER A 108 -18.06 6.95 20.60
C SER A 108 -18.66 5.54 20.42
N MET A 109 -18.03 4.53 21.04
CA MET A 109 -18.53 3.15 21.03
C MET A 109 -19.75 2.96 21.94
N LYS A 110 -20.91 3.45 21.50
CA LYS A 110 -22.24 2.98 21.93
C LYS A 110 -23.21 3.03 20.75
N SER A 111 -23.32 1.91 20.05
CA SER A 111 -24.29 1.70 18.96
C SER A 111 -25.36 0.71 19.42
N ASP A 112 -26.35 1.20 20.18
CA ASP A 112 -27.46 0.39 20.69
C ASP A 112 -28.50 0.13 19.56
N ALA A 113 -28.07 -0.50 18.46
CA ALA A 113 -28.86 -0.63 17.24
C ALA A 113 -28.52 -1.86 16.35
N SER A 114 -28.15 -3.00 16.93
CA SER A 114 -28.47 -4.32 16.33
C SER A 114 -28.33 -5.46 17.35
N MET A 115 -29.45 -5.88 17.94
CA MET A 115 -29.50 -7.10 18.74
C MET A 115 -29.52 -8.32 17.80
N ILE A 116 -28.34 -8.75 17.35
CA ILE A 116 -28.17 -10.14 16.91
C ILE A 116 -28.47 -11.01 18.14
N GLN A 117 -29.42 -11.93 18.02
CA GLN A 117 -29.86 -12.75 19.16
C GLN A 117 -28.68 -13.55 19.75
N PRO A 118 -28.58 -13.71 21.08
CA PRO A 118 -27.58 -14.58 21.68
C PRO A 118 -27.81 -16.02 21.21
N ILE A 119 -26.84 -16.58 20.48
CA ILE A 119 -26.87 -18.01 20.13
C ILE A 119 -26.57 -18.79 21.41
N ILE A 120 -27.59 -19.47 21.95
CA ILE A 120 -27.46 -20.33 23.12
C ILE A 120 -26.86 -21.67 22.66
N PHE A 121 -25.55 -21.83 22.84
CA PHE A 121 -24.86 -23.09 22.57
C PHE A 121 -25.16 -24.13 23.66
N ASN A 122 -25.95 -25.14 23.31
CA ASN A 122 -26.13 -26.35 24.13
C ASN A 122 -25.17 -27.46 23.65
N SER A 123 -23.92 -27.40 24.09
CA SER A 123 -23.06 -28.59 24.21
C SER A 123 -23.04 -29.03 25.67
N GLY A 124 -23.26 -30.33 25.91
CA GLY A 124 -23.28 -30.90 27.25
C GLY A 124 -21.86 -31.21 27.71
N ASP A 125 -21.25 -30.30 28.48
CA ASP A 125 -20.07 -30.63 29.28
C ASP A 125 -19.93 -29.73 30.51
N THR A 126 -19.48 -30.32 31.62
CA THR A 126 -19.53 -29.72 32.97
C THR A 126 -18.30 -28.85 33.26
N ARG A 127 -18.07 -27.80 32.45
CA ARG A 127 -17.06 -26.77 32.74
C ARG A 127 -17.60 -25.72 33.73
N PRO A 128 -16.75 -25.13 34.59
CA PRO A 128 -17.17 -24.07 35.52
C PRO A 128 -17.75 -22.87 34.76
N ASP A 129 -18.83 -22.30 35.32
CA ASP A 129 -19.67 -21.28 34.67
C ASP A 129 -18.88 -20.05 34.20
N LEU A 130 -17.85 -19.67 34.96
CA LEU A 130 -16.95 -18.56 34.65
C LEU A 130 -16.21 -18.74 33.31
N SER A 131 -15.62 -19.91 33.06
CA SER A 131 -14.88 -20.18 31.81
C SER A 131 -15.79 -20.15 30.58
N ARG A 132 -17.04 -20.59 30.71
CA ARG A 132 -18.03 -20.56 29.62
C ARG A 132 -18.50 -19.13 29.34
N LYS A 133 -18.73 -18.33 30.39
CA LYS A 133 -19.09 -16.91 30.28
C LYS A 133 -17.98 -16.09 29.61
N PHE A 134 -16.72 -16.32 29.99
CA PHE A 134 -15.55 -15.71 29.35
C PHE A 134 -15.49 -16.06 27.85
N LEU A 135 -15.50 -17.36 27.49
CA LEU A 135 -15.39 -17.80 26.09
C LEU A 135 -16.49 -17.19 25.20
N ASN A 136 -17.74 -17.16 25.70
CA ASN A 136 -18.86 -16.53 25.00
C ASN A 136 -18.67 -15.01 24.81
N THR A 137 -18.14 -14.32 25.82
CA THR A 137 -17.90 -12.86 25.79
C THR A 137 -16.78 -12.51 24.81
N PHE A 138 -15.64 -13.19 24.94
CA PHE A 138 -14.48 -13.08 24.05
C PHE A 138 -14.86 -13.29 22.59
N ARG A 139 -15.59 -14.38 22.31
CA ARG A 139 -16.09 -14.72 20.97
C ARG A 139 -17.11 -13.71 20.43
N SER A 140 -17.99 -13.17 21.28
CA SER A 140 -18.94 -12.11 20.88
C SER A 140 -18.23 -10.81 20.53
N ASN A 141 -17.14 -10.47 21.22
CA ASN A 141 -16.38 -9.24 20.95
C ASN A 141 -15.55 -9.38 19.65
N LEU A 142 -14.97 -10.56 19.39
CA LEU A 142 -14.37 -10.87 18.08
C LEU A 142 -15.40 -10.85 16.94
N LEU A 143 -16.60 -11.43 17.14
CA LEU A 143 -17.70 -11.38 16.17
C LEU A 143 -18.04 -9.92 15.80
N LYS A 144 -18.21 -9.05 16.80
CA LYS A 144 -18.48 -7.61 16.59
C LYS A 144 -17.33 -6.89 15.88
N LYS A 145 -16.06 -7.23 16.19
CA LYS A 145 -14.87 -6.62 15.57
C LYS A 145 -14.73 -6.99 14.08
N PHE A 146 -15.16 -8.19 13.67
CA PHE A 146 -14.88 -8.74 12.33
C PHE A 146 -16.08 -9.03 11.43
N ALA A 147 -17.33 -8.86 11.89
CA ALA A 147 -18.53 -9.06 11.06
C ALA A 147 -18.62 -8.13 9.83
N CYS A 148 -17.95 -6.98 9.87
CA CYS A 148 -18.16 -5.86 8.96
C CYS A 148 -16.86 -5.44 8.25
N LEU A 149 -16.92 -5.29 6.92
CA LEU A 149 -15.90 -4.56 6.17
C LEU A 149 -16.33 -3.09 6.05
N TYR A 150 -15.48 -2.19 6.57
CA TYR A 150 -15.66 -0.75 6.45
C TYR A 150 -15.22 -0.26 5.05
N GLU A 151 -16.02 -0.56 4.03
CA GLU A 151 -15.87 0.00 2.68
C GLU A 151 -16.35 1.47 2.61
N GLY A 152 -15.70 2.37 3.35
CA GLY A 152 -15.90 3.80 3.25
C GLY A 152 -16.31 4.51 4.53
N THR A 153 -16.93 5.67 4.37
CA THR A 153 -17.23 6.59 5.47
C THR A 153 -18.48 6.14 6.25
N ALA A 154 -18.41 6.16 7.58
CA ALA A 154 -19.45 5.67 8.49
C ALA A 154 -20.88 6.23 8.29
N THR A 155 -21.04 7.36 7.58
CA THR A 155 -22.33 8.05 7.38
C THR A 155 -23.11 7.68 6.11
N GLN A 156 -22.63 6.74 5.27
CA GLN A 156 -23.44 6.21 4.15
C GLN A 156 -23.82 4.74 4.36
N ARG A 157 -25.03 4.55 4.91
CA ARG A 157 -25.88 3.33 4.91
C ARG A 157 -25.17 1.97 5.03
N ASN A 158 -25.27 1.43 6.24
CA ASN A 158 -25.01 0.05 6.65
C ASN A 158 -23.56 -0.43 6.44
N PRO A 159 -22.86 -0.91 7.49
CA PRO A 159 -21.61 -1.60 7.27
C PRO A 159 -21.86 -2.82 6.38
N THR A 160 -21.02 -3.01 5.37
CA THR A 160 -21.17 -4.15 4.46
C THR A 160 -20.71 -5.40 5.20
N LEU A 161 -21.63 -6.35 5.40
CA LEU A 161 -21.31 -7.61 6.08
C LEU A 161 -20.26 -8.35 5.25
N LEU A 162 -19.18 -8.79 5.89
CA LEU A 162 -18.08 -9.49 5.21
C LEU A 162 -18.62 -10.70 4.42
N ASN A 163 -19.57 -11.43 5.01
CA ASN A 163 -20.23 -12.58 4.40
C ASN A 163 -21.03 -12.28 3.10
N GLU A 164 -21.45 -11.03 2.84
CA GLU A 164 -22.20 -10.68 1.62
C GLU A 164 -21.29 -10.43 0.40
N ILE A 165 -20.11 -9.85 0.62
CA ILE A 165 -19.17 -9.46 -0.43
C ILE A 165 -17.95 -10.39 -0.53
N TYR A 166 -17.68 -11.21 0.48
CA TYR A 166 -16.57 -12.15 0.45
C TYR A 166 -16.69 -13.09 -0.76
N THR A 167 -15.61 -13.16 -1.51
CA THR A 167 -15.40 -14.09 -2.62
C THR A 167 -14.18 -14.90 -2.21
N GLU A 168 -14.31 -16.22 -2.18
CA GLU A 168 -13.26 -17.11 -1.67
C GLU A 168 -11.98 -16.92 -2.49
N LEU A 169 -10.85 -16.72 -1.81
CA LEU A 169 -9.56 -16.53 -2.47
C LEU A 169 -8.94 -17.86 -2.83
N TYR A 170 -8.24 -17.91 -3.96
CA TYR A 170 -7.41 -19.06 -4.29
C TYR A 170 -6.13 -19.03 -3.44
N ILE A 171 -5.95 -20.04 -2.58
CA ILE A 171 -4.79 -20.20 -1.69
C ILE A 171 -4.14 -21.54 -2.01
N THR A 172 -2.80 -21.55 -2.07
CA THR A 172 -2.01 -22.72 -2.48
C THR A 172 -0.92 -23.03 -1.44
N GLU A 173 -0.54 -24.30 -1.28
CA GLU A 173 0.73 -24.62 -0.63
C GLU A 173 1.89 -24.20 -1.55
N SER A 174 2.96 -23.66 -0.98
CA SER A 174 4.14 -23.22 -1.73
C SER A 174 5.30 -24.17 -1.46
N GLU A 175 5.48 -25.17 -2.32
CA GLU A 175 6.57 -26.16 -2.21
C GLU A 175 7.95 -25.51 -2.43
N SER A 176 8.03 -24.52 -3.32
CA SER A 176 9.26 -23.76 -3.54
C SER A 176 9.50 -22.76 -2.40
N GLY A 177 10.55 -23.02 -1.61
CA GLY A 177 11.17 -22.04 -0.72
C GLY A 177 11.80 -20.84 -1.44
N GLU A 178 11.67 -20.75 -2.77
CA GLU A 178 12.11 -19.60 -3.55
C GLU A 178 11.30 -18.35 -3.21
N ILE A 179 12.01 -17.32 -2.78
CA ILE A 179 11.47 -16.01 -2.41
C ILE A 179 11.53 -15.11 -3.63
N SER A 180 10.37 -14.80 -4.22
CA SER A 180 10.30 -13.72 -5.22
C SER A 180 10.38 -12.36 -4.51
N TYR A 181 11.54 -11.72 -4.63
CA TYR A 181 11.77 -10.34 -4.21
C TYR A 181 11.21 -9.30 -5.21
N GLU A 182 10.40 -9.72 -6.18
CA GLU A 182 9.85 -8.84 -7.22
C GLU A 182 8.73 -7.95 -6.70
N HIS A 183 8.42 -6.88 -7.43
CA HIS A 183 7.31 -6.00 -7.04
C HIS A 183 5.98 -6.72 -7.11
N GLU A 184 5.04 -6.28 -6.29
CA GLU A 184 3.65 -6.74 -6.28
C GLU A 184 3.05 -6.77 -7.68
N VAL A 185 3.33 -5.76 -8.51
CA VAL A 185 2.81 -5.70 -9.89
C VAL A 185 3.41 -6.77 -10.81
N ARG A 186 4.71 -7.08 -10.68
CA ARG A 186 5.36 -8.15 -11.46
C ARG A 186 4.84 -9.52 -11.01
N GLN A 187 4.67 -9.69 -9.69
CA GLN A 187 4.08 -10.89 -9.12
C GLN A 187 2.64 -11.11 -9.57
N ILE A 188 1.76 -10.09 -9.62
CA ILE A 188 0.41 -10.19 -10.21
C ILE A 188 0.49 -10.71 -11.64
N GLU A 189 1.34 -10.09 -12.44
CA GLU A 189 1.47 -10.39 -13.87
C GLU A 189 1.89 -11.85 -14.07
N THR A 190 2.88 -12.35 -13.31
CA THR A 190 3.31 -13.76 -13.32
C THR A 190 2.28 -14.72 -12.70
N GLN A 191 1.76 -14.45 -11.50
CA GLN A 191 0.79 -15.31 -10.81
C GLN A 191 -0.51 -15.47 -11.60
N SER A 192 -0.94 -14.44 -12.34
CA SER A 192 -2.14 -14.51 -13.18
C SER A 192 -2.01 -15.44 -14.41
N ARG A 193 -0.79 -15.86 -14.74
CA ARG A 193 -0.46 -16.74 -15.89
C ARG A 193 -0.38 -18.22 -15.50
N ARG A 194 0.10 -18.53 -14.29
CA ARG A 194 0.32 -19.91 -13.82
C ARG A 194 -0.93 -20.78 -13.90
N ALA A 195 -0.75 -22.03 -14.33
CA ALA A 195 -1.83 -23.00 -14.37
C ALA A 195 -2.20 -23.46 -12.95
N ALA A 196 -3.47 -23.27 -12.57
CA ALA A 196 -4.03 -23.67 -11.26
C ALA A 196 -4.12 -25.20 -11.03
N THR A 197 -3.30 -25.99 -11.74
CA THR A 197 -3.26 -27.46 -11.69
C THR A 197 -1.91 -28.01 -11.21
N GLU A 198 -0.91 -27.15 -11.00
CA GLU A 198 0.40 -27.55 -10.45
C GLU A 198 0.46 -27.31 -8.93
N ASP A 199 -0.18 -26.24 -8.44
CA ASP A 199 -0.25 -25.91 -7.03
C ASP A 199 -1.32 -26.75 -6.28
N THR A 200 -0.97 -27.31 -5.11
CA THR A 200 -1.97 -27.91 -4.22
C THR A 200 -2.83 -26.83 -3.56
N ALA A 201 -4.09 -26.72 -3.99
CA ALA A 201 -5.06 -25.78 -3.44
C ALA A 201 -5.45 -26.14 -2.00
N ILE A 202 -5.40 -25.15 -1.10
CA ILE A 202 -5.77 -25.29 0.31
C ILE A 202 -6.95 -24.35 0.61
N LYS A 203 -8.04 -24.90 1.18
CA LYS A 203 -9.13 -24.09 1.73
C LYS A 203 -8.67 -23.42 3.03
N CYS A 204 -9.03 -22.16 3.25
CA CYS A 204 -8.58 -21.37 4.41
C CYS A 204 -8.88 -22.04 5.77
N SER A 205 -10.01 -22.75 5.90
CA SER A 205 -10.36 -23.53 7.10
C SER A 205 -9.40 -24.68 7.40
N ASP A 206 -8.72 -25.20 6.38
CA ASP A 206 -7.90 -26.41 6.44
C ASP A 206 -6.40 -26.08 6.50
N ILE A 207 -6.05 -24.81 6.72
CA ILE A 207 -4.66 -24.31 6.62
C ILE A 207 -3.69 -24.99 7.62
N PHE A 208 -4.19 -25.44 8.77
CA PHE A 208 -3.46 -26.22 9.79
C PHE A 208 -3.64 -27.74 9.67
N ARG A 209 -4.47 -28.22 8.74
CA ARG A 209 -4.68 -29.67 8.54
C ARG A 209 -3.61 -30.24 7.62
N PRO A 210 -3.00 -31.39 7.94
CA PRO A 210 -2.10 -32.07 7.02
C PRO A 210 -2.82 -32.43 5.72
N LEU A 211 -2.09 -32.35 4.60
CA LEU A 211 -2.58 -32.86 3.31
C LEU A 211 -2.46 -34.40 3.27
N PRO A 212 -3.20 -35.09 2.37
CA PRO A 212 -3.07 -36.54 2.22
C PRO A 212 -1.62 -36.97 1.96
N GLY A 213 -1.03 -37.75 2.88
CA GLY A 213 0.37 -38.19 2.83
C GLY A 213 1.37 -37.33 3.64
N GLN A 214 0.92 -36.26 4.31
CA GLN A 214 1.74 -35.50 5.28
C GLN A 214 1.40 -35.94 6.71
N ASP A 215 2.26 -36.70 7.38
CA ASP A 215 2.04 -37.09 8.81
C ASP A 215 2.58 -36.04 9.82
N LYS A 216 3.15 -34.92 9.34
CA LYS A 216 3.82 -33.93 10.18
C LYS A 216 2.83 -32.92 10.76
N ALA A 217 2.84 -32.75 12.08
CA ALA A 217 2.01 -31.74 12.75
C ALA A 217 2.39 -30.32 12.31
N ILE A 218 1.38 -29.48 12.03
CA ILE A 218 1.56 -28.12 11.51
C ILE A 218 1.28 -27.12 12.63
N ARG A 219 2.34 -26.61 13.26
CA ARG A 219 2.24 -25.58 14.31
C ARG A 219 2.20 -24.16 13.73
N THR A 220 3.13 -23.85 12.82
CA THR A 220 3.33 -22.50 12.29
C THR A 220 3.05 -22.45 10.79
N VAL A 221 2.11 -21.62 10.37
CA VAL A 221 1.83 -21.32 8.96
C VAL A 221 2.28 -19.90 8.63
N LEU A 222 3.05 -19.73 7.55
CA LEU A 222 3.37 -18.42 6.97
C LEU A 222 2.61 -18.26 5.64
N THR A 223 1.68 -17.30 5.59
CA THR A 223 0.90 -16.97 4.39
C THR A 223 1.48 -15.75 3.69
N LYS A 224 2.13 -15.97 2.55
CA LYS A 224 2.69 -14.94 1.67
C LYS A 224 1.69 -14.48 0.60
N GLY A 225 1.85 -13.26 0.12
CA GLY A 225 1.07 -12.72 -1.01
C GLY A 225 1.23 -11.20 -1.14
N VAL A 226 0.96 -10.65 -2.33
CA VAL A 226 1.11 -9.21 -2.62
C VAL A 226 0.18 -8.33 -1.77
N ALA A 227 0.35 -6.99 -1.76
CA ALA A 227 -0.58 -6.14 -1.01
C ALA A 227 -1.97 -6.17 -1.66
N GLY A 228 -3.01 -5.93 -0.85
CA GLY A 228 -4.40 -5.91 -1.33
C GLY A 228 -4.97 -7.26 -1.79
N ILE A 229 -4.16 -8.32 -1.89
CA ILE A 229 -4.56 -9.65 -2.41
C ILE A 229 -5.62 -10.34 -1.55
N GLY A 230 -5.80 -9.87 -0.32
CA GLY A 230 -6.85 -10.31 0.59
C GLY A 230 -6.36 -11.08 1.83
N LYS A 231 -5.05 -11.12 2.14
CA LYS A 231 -4.48 -11.78 3.34
C LYS A 231 -5.27 -11.44 4.63
N THR A 232 -5.33 -10.16 5.00
CA THR A 232 -6.10 -9.66 6.15
C THR A 232 -7.58 -10.01 6.06
N VAL A 233 -8.19 -9.95 4.86
CA VAL A 233 -9.61 -10.29 4.67
C VAL A 233 -9.86 -11.79 4.89
N SER A 234 -8.92 -12.67 4.53
CA SER A 234 -8.98 -14.09 4.84
C SER A 234 -8.84 -14.37 6.33
N VAL A 235 -7.95 -13.66 7.03
CA VAL A 235 -7.85 -13.70 8.51
C VAL A 235 -9.16 -13.27 9.16
N GLN A 236 -9.72 -12.14 8.74
CA GLN A 236 -11.01 -11.64 9.24
C GLN A 236 -12.15 -12.63 8.97
N LYS A 237 -12.18 -13.25 7.78
CA LYS A 237 -13.18 -14.27 7.42
C LYS A 237 -13.05 -15.54 8.26
N PHE A 238 -11.82 -16.02 8.49
CA PHE A 238 -11.53 -17.17 9.34
C PHE A 238 -12.00 -16.94 10.78
N ILE A 239 -11.68 -15.77 11.37
CA ILE A 239 -12.13 -15.39 12.71
C ILE A 239 -13.66 -15.26 12.75
N LEU A 240 -14.28 -14.72 11.69
CA LEU A 240 -15.73 -14.60 11.59
C LEU A 240 -16.43 -15.97 11.55
N ASP A 241 -16.00 -16.90 10.70
CA ASP A 241 -16.60 -18.24 10.62
C ASP A 241 -16.37 -19.04 11.92
N TRP A 242 -15.22 -18.89 12.57
CA TRP A 242 -14.97 -19.44 13.90
C TRP A 242 -15.92 -18.85 14.94
N ALA A 243 -16.09 -17.52 14.94
CA ALA A 243 -16.96 -16.84 15.91
C ALA A 243 -18.44 -17.16 15.70
N GLU A 244 -18.89 -17.30 14.44
CA GLU A 244 -20.24 -17.74 14.07
C GLU A 244 -20.49 -19.23 14.33
N GLY A 245 -19.43 -20.05 14.49
CA GLY A 245 -19.54 -21.48 14.80
C GLY A 245 -19.63 -22.41 13.59
N LYS A 246 -19.17 -21.94 12.43
CA LYS A 246 -19.24 -22.67 11.16
C LYS A 246 -18.04 -23.60 10.93
N GLU A 247 -16.84 -23.12 11.27
CA GLU A 247 -15.56 -23.77 10.95
C GLU A 247 -14.60 -23.70 12.15
N ASN A 248 -13.54 -24.51 12.13
CA ASN A 248 -12.39 -24.44 13.07
C ASN A 248 -12.72 -24.49 14.58
N GLN A 249 -13.84 -25.11 14.96
CA GLN A 249 -14.30 -25.21 16.35
C GLN A 249 -13.42 -26.12 17.25
N ASP A 250 -12.41 -26.76 16.67
CA ASP A 250 -11.37 -27.49 17.41
C ASP A 250 -10.41 -26.56 18.16
N VAL A 251 -10.35 -25.27 17.79
CA VAL A 251 -9.59 -24.21 18.47
C VAL A 251 -10.50 -23.47 19.45
N GLN A 252 -10.15 -23.43 20.74
CA GLN A 252 -10.98 -22.75 21.76
C GLN A 252 -10.72 -21.24 21.85
N LEU A 253 -9.52 -20.77 21.49
CA LEU A 253 -9.14 -19.34 21.59
C LEU A 253 -8.36 -18.89 20.35
N ILE A 254 -8.72 -17.74 19.79
CA ILE A 254 -8.01 -17.08 18.68
C ILE A 254 -7.61 -15.66 19.10
N PHE A 255 -6.32 -15.37 19.10
CA PHE A 255 -5.75 -14.05 19.41
C PHE A 255 -5.21 -13.39 18.14
N PRO A 256 -6.00 -12.54 17.45
CA PRO A 256 -5.51 -11.72 16.36
C PRO A 256 -4.66 -10.54 16.87
N LEU A 257 -3.39 -10.52 16.49
CA LEU A 257 -2.38 -9.54 16.93
C LEU A 257 -1.74 -8.87 15.69
N PRO A 258 -2.30 -7.76 15.17
CA PRO A 258 -1.74 -7.05 14.03
C PRO A 258 -0.41 -6.38 14.38
N PHE A 259 0.64 -6.56 13.56
CA PHE A 259 1.96 -5.99 13.84
C PHE A 259 1.94 -4.45 13.95
N ARG A 260 1.09 -3.77 13.18
CA ARG A 260 0.84 -2.32 13.30
C ARG A 260 0.46 -1.86 14.70
N GLU A 261 -0.37 -2.62 15.41
CA GLU A 261 -0.78 -2.35 16.79
C GLU A 261 0.36 -2.72 17.76
N ILE A 262 1.01 -3.86 17.56
CA ILE A 262 2.12 -4.34 18.42
C ILE A 262 3.31 -3.34 18.40
N ASN A 263 3.62 -2.75 17.26
CA ASN A 263 4.69 -1.77 17.09
C ASN A 263 4.59 -0.56 18.05
N LEU A 264 3.38 -0.19 18.51
CA LEU A 264 3.19 0.86 19.51
C LEU A 264 3.72 0.49 20.89
N MET A 265 4.02 -0.79 21.12
CA MET A 265 4.53 -1.35 22.37
C MET A 265 6.03 -1.69 22.30
N LYS A 266 6.70 -1.41 21.18
CA LYS A 266 8.11 -1.81 20.92
C LYS A 266 9.12 -1.42 22.01
N ASN A 267 8.87 -0.32 22.72
CA ASN A 267 9.75 0.20 23.79
C ASN A 267 9.29 -0.23 25.20
N LYS A 268 8.32 -1.15 25.32
CA LYS A 268 7.79 -1.61 26.60
C LYS A 268 8.34 -2.98 26.97
N THR A 269 8.56 -3.18 28.27
CA THR A 269 8.78 -4.50 28.86
C THR A 269 7.47 -4.99 29.47
N LEU A 270 7.00 -6.15 29.03
CA LEU A 270 5.71 -6.73 29.37
C LEU A 270 5.87 -8.26 29.49
N SER A 271 4.96 -8.93 30.18
CA SER A 271 4.82 -10.39 30.03
C SER A 271 3.91 -10.72 28.84
N LEU A 272 3.88 -11.99 28.40
CA LEU A 272 2.91 -12.42 27.38
C LEU A 272 1.48 -12.27 27.90
N SER A 273 1.24 -12.52 29.18
CA SER A 273 -0.04 -12.26 29.83
C SER A 273 -0.43 -10.78 29.74
N ASP A 274 0.48 -9.86 30.10
CA ASP A 274 0.22 -8.41 30.03
C ASP A 274 -0.09 -7.96 28.60
N LEU A 275 0.62 -8.49 27.61
CA LEU A 275 0.37 -8.20 26.20
C LEU A 275 -1.06 -8.58 25.81
N LEU A 276 -1.52 -9.78 26.19
CA LEU A 276 -2.90 -10.23 25.91
C LEU A 276 -3.94 -9.44 26.71
N HIS A 277 -3.65 -9.05 27.95
CA HIS A 277 -4.50 -8.18 28.76
C HIS A 277 -4.69 -6.77 28.19
N VAL A 278 -3.79 -6.31 27.33
CA VAL A 278 -3.88 -5.01 26.63
C VAL A 278 -4.72 -5.13 25.35
N PHE A 279 -4.53 -6.18 24.54
CA PHE A 279 -5.32 -6.42 23.32
C PHE A 279 -6.74 -6.92 23.62
N PHE A 280 -6.91 -7.70 24.68
CA PHE A 280 -8.15 -8.41 25.05
C PHE A 280 -8.38 -8.29 26.57
N PRO A 281 -8.91 -7.15 27.07
CA PRO A 281 -9.07 -6.91 28.51
C PRO A 281 -9.87 -7.97 29.26
N GLU A 282 -10.73 -8.74 28.57
CA GLU A 282 -11.51 -9.85 29.10
C GLU A 282 -10.62 -11.02 29.56
N THR A 283 -9.40 -11.16 29.01
CA THR A 283 -8.44 -12.20 29.41
C THR A 283 -7.90 -12.01 30.83
N LYS A 284 -8.18 -10.88 31.50
CA LYS A 284 -7.84 -10.65 32.91
C LYS A 284 -8.60 -11.57 33.88
N GLU A 285 -9.68 -12.20 33.42
CA GLU A 285 -10.49 -13.11 34.24
C GLU A 285 -9.97 -14.57 34.22
N ILE A 286 -9.02 -14.93 33.33
CA ILE A 286 -8.51 -16.31 33.17
C ILE A 286 -7.01 -16.34 32.85
N GLU A 287 -6.27 -17.25 33.51
CA GLU A 287 -4.89 -17.55 33.16
C GLU A 287 -4.82 -18.46 31.92
N ILE A 288 -4.14 -18.00 30.86
CA ILE A 288 -4.11 -18.70 29.56
C ILE A 288 -2.97 -19.73 29.55
N SER A 289 -3.29 -20.98 29.86
CA SER A 289 -2.35 -22.11 29.71
C SER A 289 -2.54 -22.85 28.38
N SER A 290 -1.46 -23.39 27.81
CA SER A 290 -1.48 -24.21 26.59
C SER A 290 -2.11 -25.59 26.77
N ASP A 291 -2.25 -26.02 28.02
CA ASP A 291 -2.62 -27.39 28.37
C ASP A 291 -4.15 -27.52 28.58
N GLU A 292 -4.83 -26.40 28.87
CA GLU A 292 -6.29 -26.34 29.01
C GLU A 292 -7.02 -25.92 27.72
N TYR A 293 -6.33 -25.20 26.82
CA TYR A 293 -6.90 -24.61 25.61
C TYR A 293 -5.99 -24.78 24.40
N LYS A 294 -6.54 -25.25 23.28
CA LYS A 294 -5.91 -25.12 21.95
C LYS A 294 -6.05 -23.66 21.52
N VAL A 295 -4.95 -22.93 21.61
CA VAL A 295 -4.83 -21.51 21.27
C VAL A 295 -4.27 -21.34 19.86
N LEU A 296 -4.78 -20.36 19.12
CA LEU A 296 -4.24 -19.87 17.86
C LEU A 296 -3.86 -18.39 17.98
N PHE A 297 -2.61 -18.05 17.71
CA PHE A 297 -2.17 -16.67 17.51
C PHE A 297 -2.15 -16.34 16.02
N ILE A 298 -2.74 -15.21 15.63
CA ILE A 298 -2.72 -14.73 14.24
C ILE A 298 -1.97 -13.40 14.17
N PHE A 299 -0.76 -13.41 13.63
CA PHE A 299 0.07 -12.24 13.41
C PHE A 299 -0.15 -11.70 11.99
N ASP A 300 -1.00 -10.67 11.87
CA ASP A 300 -1.31 -10.07 10.57
C ASP A 300 -0.34 -8.93 10.24
N GLY A 301 0.22 -8.95 9.03
CA GLY A 301 1.05 -7.88 8.48
C GLY A 301 2.51 -7.86 8.96
N LEU A 302 3.24 -8.98 8.87
CA LEU A 302 4.68 -9.05 9.21
C LEU A 302 5.52 -8.03 8.40
N ASP A 303 5.10 -7.69 7.18
CA ASP A 303 5.71 -6.64 6.36
C ASP A 303 5.48 -5.20 6.87
N GLU A 304 4.71 -5.04 7.96
CA GLU A 304 4.53 -3.79 8.71
C GLU A 304 5.31 -3.80 10.04
N CYS A 305 6.00 -4.89 10.38
CA CYS A 305 6.74 -5.04 11.63
C CYS A 305 7.94 -4.07 11.72
N ARG A 306 8.00 -3.30 12.82
CA ARG A 306 9.13 -2.39 13.15
C ARG A 306 9.95 -2.90 14.36
N LEU A 307 9.79 -4.17 14.72
CA LEU A 307 10.52 -4.85 15.80
C LEU A 307 11.79 -5.54 15.27
N SER A 308 12.84 -5.58 16.09
CA SER A 308 14.09 -6.26 15.75
C SER A 308 14.05 -7.74 16.16
N LEU A 309 13.37 -8.57 15.36
CA LEU A 309 13.21 -10.01 15.63
C LEU A 309 14.54 -10.78 15.42
N ASP A 310 15.40 -10.80 16.44
CA ASP A 310 16.70 -11.50 16.40
C ASP A 310 16.62 -12.96 16.87
N PHE A 311 16.14 -13.85 15.98
CA PHE A 311 16.11 -15.30 16.16
C PHE A 311 17.49 -15.99 16.36
N LYS A 312 18.58 -15.23 16.54
CA LYS A 312 19.89 -15.74 16.98
C LYS A 312 20.15 -15.49 18.47
N SER A 313 19.26 -14.75 19.13
CA SER A 313 19.30 -14.50 20.56
C SER A 313 19.26 -15.81 21.34
N LYS A 314 19.98 -15.85 22.48
CA LYS A 314 19.99 -17.00 23.39
C LYS A 314 18.94 -16.90 24.50
N VAL A 315 18.13 -15.84 24.51
CA VAL A 315 17.12 -15.58 25.54
C VAL A 315 15.90 -16.48 25.31
N LYS A 316 15.78 -17.51 26.15
CA LYS A 316 14.63 -18.40 26.18
C LYS A 316 13.68 -18.00 27.30
N LEU A 317 12.43 -17.74 26.94
CA LEU A 317 11.32 -17.52 27.87
C LEU A 317 10.41 -18.74 27.81
N CYS A 318 9.99 -19.24 28.98
CA CYS A 318 9.18 -20.44 29.08
C CYS A 318 7.85 -20.21 29.83
N ASN A 319 7.79 -19.18 30.67
CA ASN A 319 6.61 -18.82 31.45
C ASN A 319 5.98 -17.53 30.91
N ILE A 320 4.65 -17.56 30.73
CA ILE A 320 3.83 -16.45 30.22
C ILE A 320 3.86 -15.18 31.09
N SER A 321 4.27 -15.30 32.36
CA SER A 321 4.41 -14.20 33.33
C SER A 321 5.82 -13.57 33.34
N GLU A 322 6.80 -14.15 32.65
CA GLU A 322 8.15 -13.55 32.54
C GLU A 322 8.08 -12.26 31.72
N THR A 323 8.65 -11.17 32.24
CA THR A 323 8.67 -9.89 31.54
C THR A 323 9.88 -9.75 30.63
N ALA A 324 9.64 -9.33 29.39
CA ALA A 324 10.67 -9.09 28.39
C ALA A 324 10.23 -7.97 27.44
N SER A 325 11.12 -7.54 26.54
CA SER A 325 10.74 -6.68 25.43
C SER A 325 9.86 -7.44 24.43
N VAL A 326 8.97 -6.71 23.75
CA VAL A 326 7.89 -7.31 22.93
C VAL A 326 8.43 -8.13 21.75
N ASP A 327 9.57 -7.74 21.19
CA ASP A 327 10.31 -8.51 20.18
C ASP A 327 10.76 -9.90 20.69
N VAL A 328 11.31 -9.95 21.90
CA VAL A 328 11.74 -11.21 22.56
C VAL A 328 10.54 -12.10 22.91
N LEU A 329 9.41 -11.52 23.34
CA LEU A 329 8.16 -12.27 23.56
C LEU A 329 7.66 -12.94 22.26
N LEU A 330 7.56 -12.17 21.17
CA LEU A 330 7.08 -12.69 19.89
C LEU A 330 8.00 -13.76 19.32
N MET A 331 9.31 -13.54 19.37
CA MET A 331 10.33 -14.51 18.92
C MET A 331 10.19 -15.83 19.68
N ASN A 332 10.13 -15.79 21.01
CA ASN A 332 9.99 -17.00 21.84
C ASN A 332 8.67 -17.74 21.62
N LEU A 333 7.58 -17.02 21.31
CA LEU A 333 6.30 -17.61 20.95
C LEU A 333 6.38 -18.27 19.55
N ILE A 334 6.98 -17.61 18.57
CA ILE A 334 7.18 -18.14 17.20
C ILE A 334 8.06 -19.39 17.20
N GLU A 335 9.20 -19.37 17.92
CA GLU A 335 10.06 -20.54 18.12
C GLU A 335 9.38 -21.68 18.89
N GLY A 336 8.41 -21.35 19.75
CA GLY A 336 7.72 -22.31 20.62
C GLY A 336 8.43 -22.59 21.94
N ASN A 337 9.31 -21.69 22.41
CA ASN A 337 9.76 -21.69 23.80
C ASN A 337 8.59 -21.25 24.72
N LEU A 338 7.82 -20.24 24.30
CA LEU A 338 6.54 -19.85 24.92
C LEU A 338 5.36 -20.56 24.22
N LEU A 339 4.44 -21.11 25.03
CA LEU A 339 3.25 -21.86 24.59
C LEU A 339 3.53 -22.84 23.42
N PRO A 340 4.28 -23.93 23.67
CA PRO A 340 4.72 -24.86 22.62
C PRO A 340 3.57 -25.45 21.80
N SER A 341 2.43 -25.74 22.44
CA SER A 341 1.25 -26.33 21.81
C SER A 341 0.37 -25.33 21.04
N ALA A 342 0.66 -24.02 21.11
CA ALA A 342 -0.14 -23.01 20.42
C ALA A 342 0.10 -23.02 18.90
N LEU A 343 -0.98 -22.91 18.13
CA LEU A 343 -0.92 -22.70 16.69
C LEU A 343 -0.56 -21.25 16.38
N ILE A 344 0.17 -21.04 15.28
CA ILE A 344 0.62 -19.71 14.85
C ILE A 344 0.33 -19.55 13.36
N TRP A 345 -0.38 -18.48 13.01
CA TRP A 345 -0.59 -18.05 11.64
C TRP A 345 0.04 -16.67 11.45
N ILE A 346 0.96 -16.53 10.50
CA ILE A 346 1.61 -15.26 10.17
C ILE A 346 1.21 -14.88 8.75
N THR A 347 0.80 -13.64 8.51
CA THR A 347 0.62 -13.11 7.14
C THR A 347 1.73 -12.13 6.80
N SER A 348 2.22 -12.16 5.55
CA SER A 348 3.28 -11.26 5.10
C SER A 348 3.22 -10.98 3.60
N ARG A 349 3.88 -9.92 3.14
CA ARG A 349 4.35 -9.81 1.75
C ARG A 349 5.61 -10.66 1.55
N PRO A 350 5.85 -11.27 0.37
CA PRO A 350 7.03 -12.11 0.14
C PRO A 350 8.36 -11.45 0.51
N ALA A 351 8.50 -10.15 0.25
CA ALA A 351 9.71 -9.38 0.57
C ALA A 351 10.04 -9.25 2.08
N ALA A 352 9.10 -9.61 2.98
CA ALA A 352 9.31 -9.64 4.43
C ALA A 352 9.00 -11.02 5.04
N ALA A 353 8.87 -12.07 4.23
CA ALA A 353 8.72 -13.43 4.71
C ALA A 353 9.97 -13.87 5.50
N ASP A 354 11.16 -13.50 4.99
CA ASP A 354 12.48 -13.84 5.53
C ASP A 354 12.79 -13.24 6.91
N LEU A 355 11.91 -12.38 7.46
CA LEU A 355 12.00 -11.94 8.85
C LEU A 355 11.75 -13.07 9.85
N VAL A 356 11.10 -14.16 9.42
CA VAL A 356 10.91 -15.38 10.21
C VAL A 356 11.75 -16.50 9.60
N PRO A 357 12.64 -17.16 10.35
CA PRO A 357 13.46 -18.26 9.85
C PRO A 357 12.59 -19.43 9.33
N SER A 358 13.04 -20.06 8.25
CA SER A 358 12.36 -21.22 7.64
C SER A 358 12.16 -22.38 8.62
N GLU A 359 13.07 -22.52 9.57
CA GLU A 359 13.11 -23.52 10.63
C GLU A 359 11.94 -23.36 11.63
N CYS A 360 11.38 -22.15 11.76
CA CYS A 360 10.22 -21.87 12.59
C CYS A 360 8.89 -22.13 11.87
N VAL A 361 8.91 -22.29 10.54
CA VAL A 361 7.72 -22.38 9.69
C VAL A 361 7.47 -23.83 9.26
N HIS A 362 6.28 -24.35 9.54
CA HIS A 362 5.93 -25.74 9.24
C HIS A 362 5.26 -25.87 7.86
N ARG A 363 4.57 -24.83 7.41
CA ARG A 363 3.92 -24.73 6.10
C ARG A 363 3.98 -23.30 5.58
N VAL A 364 4.32 -23.13 4.31
CA VAL A 364 4.18 -21.86 3.58
C VAL A 364 2.97 -21.95 2.66
N THR A 365 2.05 -20.99 2.76
CA THR A 365 0.93 -20.85 1.83
C THR A 365 1.01 -19.54 1.07
N GLU A 366 0.45 -19.49 -0.14
CA GLU A 366 0.44 -18.31 -0.99
C GLU A 366 -0.99 -17.93 -1.37
N VAL A 367 -1.40 -16.69 -1.08
CA VAL A 367 -2.68 -16.15 -1.55
C VAL A 367 -2.49 -15.64 -2.97
N ARG A 368 -3.06 -16.36 -3.93
CA ARG A 368 -3.02 -16.02 -5.37
C ARG A 368 -4.05 -14.96 -5.76
N GLY A 369 -5.09 -14.72 -4.96
CA GLY A 369 -6.14 -13.73 -5.26
C GLY A 369 -7.27 -14.31 -6.12
N PHE A 370 -7.83 -13.50 -7.03
CA PHE A 370 -8.99 -13.86 -7.85
C PHE A 370 -8.61 -14.49 -9.20
N ASN A 371 -9.05 -15.72 -9.41
CA ASN A 371 -9.12 -16.36 -10.72
C ASN A 371 -10.22 -15.74 -11.59
N GLU A 372 -10.26 -16.12 -12.87
CA GLU A 372 -11.17 -15.56 -13.87
C GLU A 372 -12.68 -15.64 -13.49
N PRO A 373 -13.22 -16.78 -13.01
CA PRO A 373 -14.55 -16.82 -12.40
C PRO A 373 -14.76 -15.89 -11.19
N GLN A 374 -13.83 -15.87 -10.24
CA GLN A 374 -13.92 -15.08 -9.00
C GLN A 374 -13.94 -13.57 -9.27
N LYS A 375 -13.19 -13.08 -10.27
CA LYS A 375 -13.26 -11.69 -10.74
C LYS A 375 -14.70 -11.30 -11.07
N GLU A 376 -15.38 -12.10 -11.89
CA GLU A 376 -16.76 -11.82 -12.29
C GLU A 376 -17.76 -12.01 -11.15
N GLU A 377 -17.52 -12.98 -10.24
CA GLU A 377 -18.33 -13.19 -9.05
C GLU A 377 -18.32 -11.96 -8.14
N TYR A 378 -17.14 -11.40 -7.85
CA TYR A 378 -16.99 -10.19 -7.05
C TYR A 378 -17.82 -9.04 -7.61
N PHE A 379 -17.69 -8.73 -8.92
CA PHE A 379 -18.48 -7.67 -9.54
C PHE A 379 -20.00 -7.94 -9.54
N ARG A 380 -20.42 -9.22 -9.59
CA ARG A 380 -21.84 -9.60 -9.51
C ARG A 380 -22.42 -9.47 -8.09
N LYS A 381 -21.62 -9.78 -7.06
CA LYS A 381 -21.98 -9.57 -5.64
C LYS A 381 -22.02 -8.08 -5.31
N ARG A 382 -20.99 -7.33 -5.71
CA ARG A 382 -20.77 -5.94 -5.31
C ARG A 382 -21.69 -4.92 -5.98
N ILE A 383 -22.19 -5.20 -7.19
CA ILE A 383 -23.01 -4.27 -7.99
C ILE A 383 -24.43 -4.83 -8.13
N SER A 384 -25.39 -4.29 -7.39
CA SER A 384 -26.77 -4.82 -7.30
C SER A 384 -27.49 -4.86 -8.65
N LYS A 385 -27.15 -3.97 -9.58
CA LYS A 385 -27.78 -3.89 -10.92
C LYS A 385 -27.08 -4.87 -11.88
N LYS A 386 -27.64 -6.08 -12.06
CA LYS A 386 -27.11 -7.14 -12.96
C LYS A 386 -26.72 -6.66 -14.38
N ARG A 387 -27.47 -5.73 -15.00
CA ARG A 387 -27.12 -5.15 -16.32
C ARG A 387 -25.86 -4.26 -16.26
N LEU A 388 -25.69 -3.52 -15.17
CA LEU A 388 -24.53 -2.65 -14.93
C LEU A 388 -23.27 -3.49 -14.67
N ALA A 389 -23.37 -4.50 -13.81
CA ALA A 389 -22.29 -5.47 -13.56
C ALA A 389 -21.78 -6.11 -14.87
N LYS A 390 -22.69 -6.59 -15.74
CA LYS A 390 -22.32 -7.12 -17.07
C LYS A 390 -21.65 -6.08 -17.99
N LYS A 391 -22.02 -4.79 -17.91
CA LYS A 391 -21.38 -3.71 -18.67
C LYS A 391 -19.96 -3.43 -18.16
N ILE A 392 -19.77 -3.43 -16.83
CA ILE A 392 -18.49 -3.23 -16.16
C ILE A 392 -17.52 -4.36 -16.46
N ILE A 393 -17.95 -5.62 -16.30
CA ILE A 393 -17.13 -6.80 -16.63
C ILE A 393 -16.69 -6.77 -18.11
N ARG A 394 -17.59 -6.42 -19.04
CA ARG A 394 -17.25 -6.30 -20.47
C ARG A 394 -16.22 -5.19 -20.72
N HIS A 395 -16.39 -4.02 -20.09
CA HIS A 395 -15.44 -2.91 -20.21
C HIS A 395 -14.05 -3.31 -19.69
N LEU A 396 -13.99 -3.93 -18.52
CA LEU A 396 -12.73 -4.40 -17.94
C LEU A 396 -12.06 -5.41 -18.86
N LYS A 397 -12.76 -6.45 -19.35
CA LYS A 397 -12.22 -7.40 -20.33
C LYS A 397 -11.67 -6.72 -21.60
N SER A 398 -12.32 -5.65 -22.08
CA SER A 398 -11.81 -4.89 -23.23
C SER A 398 -10.53 -4.07 -22.97
N SER A 399 -10.08 -3.95 -21.72
CA SER A 399 -8.77 -3.36 -21.37
C SER A 399 -7.94 -4.38 -20.57
N ARG A 400 -7.10 -5.14 -21.28
CA ARG A 400 -6.31 -6.24 -20.69
C ARG A 400 -5.46 -5.80 -19.49
N SER A 401 -4.87 -4.60 -19.53
CA SER A 401 -4.11 -4.02 -18.42
C SER A 401 -4.97 -3.86 -17.15
N LEU A 402 -6.19 -3.31 -17.26
CA LEU A 402 -7.12 -3.19 -16.13
C LEU A 402 -7.60 -4.57 -15.64
N TYR A 403 -7.79 -5.53 -16.55
CA TYR A 403 -8.34 -6.85 -16.23
C TYR A 403 -7.33 -7.82 -15.59
N ILE A 404 -6.04 -7.69 -15.93
CA ILE A 404 -4.95 -8.36 -15.22
C ILE A 404 -4.92 -7.85 -13.77
N MET A 405 -4.97 -6.53 -13.56
CA MET A 405 -4.94 -5.94 -12.22
C MET A 405 -6.15 -6.37 -11.36
N CYS A 406 -7.31 -6.65 -11.95
CA CYS A 406 -8.45 -7.25 -11.25
C CYS A 406 -8.19 -8.65 -10.64
N HIS A 407 -7.00 -9.23 -10.81
CA HIS A 407 -6.54 -10.37 -10.01
C HIS A 407 -6.45 -10.03 -8.51
N ILE A 408 -6.14 -8.78 -8.15
CA ILE A 408 -6.19 -8.30 -6.77
C ILE A 408 -7.59 -7.77 -6.42
N PRO A 409 -8.22 -8.23 -5.32
CA PRO A 409 -9.51 -7.73 -4.85
C PRO A 409 -9.60 -6.21 -4.68
N VAL A 410 -8.53 -5.54 -4.23
CA VAL A 410 -8.54 -4.06 -4.07
C VAL A 410 -8.65 -3.30 -5.40
N PHE A 411 -8.06 -3.82 -6.49
CA PHE A 411 -8.22 -3.23 -7.82
C PHE A 411 -9.63 -3.47 -8.35
N CYS A 412 -10.26 -4.61 -8.01
CA CYS A 412 -11.69 -4.83 -8.27
C CYS A 412 -12.58 -3.84 -7.52
N TRP A 413 -12.32 -3.59 -6.23
CA TRP A 413 -13.07 -2.63 -5.42
C TRP A 413 -12.98 -1.19 -5.95
N ILE A 414 -11.78 -0.73 -6.32
CA ILE A 414 -11.57 0.59 -6.95
C ILE A 414 -12.29 0.66 -8.30
N SER A 415 -12.13 -0.37 -9.13
CA SER A 415 -12.78 -0.43 -10.46
C SER A 415 -14.30 -0.47 -10.36
N ALA A 416 -14.86 -1.22 -9.41
CA ALA A 416 -16.30 -1.26 -9.14
C ALA A 416 -16.79 0.13 -8.72
N THR A 417 -16.12 0.76 -7.76
CA THR A 417 -16.50 2.09 -7.22
C THR A 417 -16.50 3.17 -8.31
N VAL A 418 -15.45 3.22 -9.13
CA VAL A 418 -15.34 4.20 -10.23
C VAL A 418 -16.35 3.92 -11.35
N LEU A 419 -16.39 2.68 -11.85
CA LEU A 419 -17.20 2.35 -13.02
C LEU A 419 -18.69 2.27 -12.68
N GLU A 420 -19.09 1.83 -11.48
CA GLU A 420 -20.48 1.90 -11.04
C GLU A 420 -20.96 3.35 -11.02
N LYS A 421 -20.16 4.26 -10.49
CA LYS A 421 -20.50 5.68 -10.41
C LYS A 421 -20.64 6.31 -11.80
N MET A 422 -19.63 6.15 -12.66
CA MET A 422 -19.60 6.75 -14.01
C MET A 422 -20.62 6.14 -14.97
N LEU A 423 -21.03 4.88 -14.79
CA LEU A 423 -21.99 4.20 -15.67
C LEU A 423 -23.42 4.17 -15.14
N SER A 424 -23.65 4.54 -13.87
CA SER A 424 -24.99 4.67 -13.27
C SER A 424 -25.51 6.10 -13.27
N GLN A 425 -24.63 7.09 -13.28
CA GLN A 425 -24.96 8.52 -13.40
C GLN A 425 -24.59 8.97 -14.82
N ALA A 426 -25.34 9.92 -15.39
CA ALA A 426 -25.07 10.45 -16.73
C ALA A 426 -23.86 11.41 -16.75
N GLU A 427 -22.77 11.04 -16.07
CA GLU A 427 -21.50 11.76 -16.15
C GLU A 427 -20.92 11.55 -17.56
N SER A 428 -20.92 12.61 -18.37
CA SER A 428 -20.49 12.62 -19.78
C SER A 428 -18.98 12.48 -19.99
N GLY A 429 -18.27 11.83 -19.06
CA GLY A 429 -16.84 11.60 -19.13
C GLY A 429 -16.49 10.30 -19.84
N GLU A 430 -15.35 10.30 -20.54
CA GLU A 430 -14.76 9.07 -21.07
C GLU A 430 -14.51 8.05 -19.94
N ILE A 431 -14.89 6.79 -20.21
CA ILE A 431 -14.71 5.66 -19.29
C ILE A 431 -13.20 5.34 -19.21
N PRO A 432 -12.61 5.21 -18.00
CA PRO A 432 -11.19 4.90 -17.83
C PRO A 432 -10.72 3.69 -18.63
N LYS A 433 -9.69 3.88 -19.46
CA LYS A 433 -9.01 2.82 -20.21
C LYS A 433 -7.69 2.39 -19.54
N THR A 434 -7.05 3.32 -18.82
CA THR A 434 -5.74 3.13 -18.16
C THR A 434 -5.88 3.14 -16.62
N LEU A 435 -4.86 2.64 -15.91
CA LEU A 435 -4.83 2.66 -14.45
C LEU A 435 -4.78 4.09 -13.92
N THR A 436 -3.98 4.97 -14.53
CA THR A 436 -3.92 6.37 -14.12
C THR A 436 -5.29 7.03 -14.18
N GLN A 437 -6.04 6.80 -15.26
CA GLN A 437 -7.42 7.29 -15.38
C GLN A 437 -8.32 6.74 -14.28
N MET A 438 -8.22 5.45 -13.97
CA MET A 438 -9.03 4.81 -12.92
C MET A 438 -8.76 5.45 -11.56
N TYR A 439 -7.48 5.62 -11.20
CA TYR A 439 -7.06 6.18 -9.91
C TYR A 439 -7.35 7.67 -9.78
N THR A 440 -7.14 8.46 -10.83
CA THR A 440 -7.48 9.89 -10.80
C THR A 440 -8.99 10.10 -10.71
N ARG A 441 -9.80 9.25 -11.36
CA ARG A 441 -11.26 9.25 -11.17
C ARG A 441 -11.65 8.82 -9.75
N PHE A 442 -11.01 7.80 -9.19
CA PHE A 442 -11.24 7.38 -7.80
C PHE A 442 -10.99 8.55 -6.83
N LEU A 443 -9.85 9.25 -6.95
CA LEU A 443 -9.54 10.43 -6.15
C LEU A 443 -10.61 11.52 -6.28
N ILE A 444 -11.04 11.86 -7.51
CA ILE A 444 -12.16 12.79 -7.76
C ILE A 444 -13.45 12.38 -7.04
N LEU A 445 -13.78 11.09 -7.04
CA LEU A 445 -14.98 10.59 -6.37
C LEU A 445 -14.88 10.76 -4.85
N GLN A 446 -13.71 10.48 -4.24
CA GLN A 446 -13.51 10.72 -2.80
C GLN A 446 -13.61 12.20 -2.46
N THR A 447 -12.94 13.07 -3.22
CA THR A 447 -13.04 14.54 -3.02
C THR A 447 -14.48 15.04 -3.17
N ASN A 448 -15.24 14.52 -4.14
CA ASN A 448 -16.66 14.85 -4.30
C ASN A 448 -17.56 14.29 -3.18
N ILE A 449 -17.18 13.17 -2.55
CA ILE A 449 -17.85 12.62 -1.36
C ILE A 449 -17.55 13.50 -0.14
N LYS A 450 -16.29 13.92 0.06
CA LYS A 450 -15.87 14.91 1.07
C LYS A 450 -16.71 16.19 0.95
N ARG A 451 -16.72 16.83 -0.23
CA ARG A 451 -17.46 18.09 -0.49
C ARG A 451 -18.95 18.03 -0.14
N LYS A 452 -19.58 16.86 -0.27
CA LYS A 452 -21.02 16.67 0.02
C LYS A 452 -21.36 16.51 1.51
N LYS A 453 -20.36 16.43 2.39
CA LYS A 453 -20.56 16.17 3.83
C LYS A 453 -20.41 17.40 4.71
N ASP A 454 -20.10 18.57 4.13
CA ASP A 454 -20.04 19.89 4.79
C ASP A 454 -19.20 19.96 6.08
N TYR A 455 -18.17 19.09 6.19
CA TYR A 455 -17.17 19.18 7.24
C TYR A 455 -16.19 20.33 6.94
N GLU A 456 -16.05 21.22 7.92
CA GLU A 456 -15.11 22.35 8.06
C GLU A 456 -14.48 22.93 6.76
N LYS A 457 -14.94 24.13 6.40
CA LYS A 457 -14.50 24.93 5.22
C LYS A 457 -13.03 25.36 5.21
N ASN A 458 -12.20 24.91 6.16
CA ASN A 458 -10.86 25.42 6.39
C ASN A 458 -9.77 24.70 5.56
N VAL A 459 -9.99 23.45 5.14
CA VAL A 459 -8.99 22.65 4.40
C VAL A 459 -9.37 22.52 2.93
N THR A 460 -8.63 23.20 2.05
CA THR A 460 -8.78 23.05 0.60
C THR A 460 -8.42 21.64 0.14
N ASP A 461 -9.08 21.14 -0.91
CA ASP A 461 -8.76 19.81 -1.46
C ASP A 461 -7.36 19.76 -2.06
N GLU A 462 -6.88 20.90 -2.57
CA GLU A 462 -5.56 21.08 -3.18
C GLU A 462 -4.43 20.95 -2.13
N ASP A 463 -4.54 21.62 -0.98
CA ASP A 463 -3.58 21.47 0.13
C ASP A 463 -3.56 20.04 0.68
N MET A 464 -4.73 19.46 0.94
CA MET A 464 -4.88 18.08 1.43
C MET A 464 -4.24 17.05 0.49
N ILE A 465 -4.48 17.17 -0.82
CA ILE A 465 -3.90 16.25 -1.82
C ILE A 465 -2.38 16.42 -1.92
N LEU A 466 -1.88 17.65 -1.87
CA LEU A 466 -0.43 17.94 -1.91
C LEU A 466 0.29 17.39 -0.67
N LYS A 467 -0.25 17.62 0.53
CA LYS A 467 0.30 17.11 1.79
C LYS A 467 0.27 15.58 1.86
N LEU A 468 -0.88 14.94 1.58
CA LEU A 468 -0.96 13.48 1.51
C LEU A 468 -0.02 12.89 0.44
N GLY A 469 0.12 13.55 -0.71
CA GLY A 469 1.04 13.12 -1.76
C GLY A 469 2.53 13.26 -1.38
N LYS A 470 2.88 14.27 -0.58
CA LYS A 470 4.23 14.44 -0.01
C LYS A 470 4.57 13.30 0.94
N VAL A 471 3.67 12.97 1.90
CA VAL A 471 3.80 11.79 2.78
C VAL A 471 3.97 10.53 1.94
N ALA A 472 3.08 10.35 0.95
CA ALA A 472 3.07 9.18 0.11
C ALA A 472 4.41 8.97 -0.61
N PHE A 473 4.98 10.03 -1.20
CA PHE A 473 6.28 9.98 -1.88
C PHE A 473 7.44 9.73 -0.91
N GLN A 474 7.54 10.49 0.18
CA GLN A 474 8.65 10.34 1.14
C GLN A 474 8.67 8.95 1.76
N GLN A 475 7.50 8.41 2.10
CA GLN A 475 7.38 7.10 2.73
C GLN A 475 7.51 5.94 1.72
N LEU A 476 7.10 6.14 0.45
CA LEU A 476 7.35 5.18 -0.65
C LEU A 476 8.86 5.01 -0.89
N VAL A 477 9.62 6.12 -0.91
CA VAL A 477 11.10 6.08 -1.06
C VAL A 477 11.78 5.45 0.16
N LYS A 478 11.22 5.61 1.37
CA LYS A 478 11.69 4.91 2.59
C LYS A 478 11.31 3.42 2.63
N GLY A 479 10.35 2.97 1.80
CA GLY A 479 9.80 1.61 1.83
C GLY A 479 8.77 1.36 2.93
N ASN A 480 8.27 2.42 3.59
CA ASN A 480 7.32 2.33 4.69
C ASN A 480 5.87 2.25 4.18
N LEU A 481 5.10 1.29 4.71
CA LEU A 481 3.65 1.14 4.48
C LEU A 481 2.78 1.87 5.51
N ILE A 482 3.26 1.91 6.75
CA ILE A 482 2.57 2.51 7.91
C ILE A 482 3.41 3.66 8.46
N PHE A 483 2.73 4.65 9.01
CA PHE A 483 3.29 5.93 9.47
C PHE A 483 2.79 6.22 10.88
N TYR A 484 3.64 6.83 11.69
CA TYR A 484 3.34 7.27 13.05
C TYR A 484 3.36 8.80 13.11
N GLU A 485 3.11 9.38 14.29
CA GLU A 485 3.10 10.83 14.45
C GLU A 485 4.44 11.48 14.08
N GLU A 486 5.57 10.80 14.33
CA GLU A 486 6.90 11.26 13.93
C GLU A 486 7.04 11.34 12.41
N ASP A 487 6.53 10.31 11.70
CA ASP A 487 6.56 10.22 10.24
C ASP A 487 5.72 11.33 9.59
N LEU A 488 4.62 11.75 10.23
CA LEU A 488 3.77 12.86 9.78
C LEU A 488 4.36 14.23 10.09
N ARG A 489 4.96 14.41 11.27
CA ARG A 489 5.65 15.65 11.66
C ARG A 489 6.82 15.97 10.71
N GLU A 490 7.55 14.96 10.22
CA GLU A 490 8.58 15.14 9.17
C GLU A 490 8.00 15.61 7.81
N CYS A 491 6.70 15.38 7.58
CA CYS A 491 5.99 15.77 6.36
C CYS A 491 5.30 17.15 6.47
N ASP A 492 5.47 17.87 7.58
CA ASP A 492 4.73 19.10 7.93
C ASP A 492 3.20 18.90 8.04
N ILE A 493 2.76 17.73 8.54
CA ILE A 493 1.35 17.45 8.86
C ILE A 493 1.22 17.21 10.36
N ASP A 494 0.34 17.95 11.04
CA ASP A 494 0.01 17.69 12.44
C ASP A 494 -0.94 16.49 12.58
N VAL A 495 -0.90 15.83 13.74
CA VAL A 495 -1.74 14.68 14.07
C VAL A 495 -3.24 15.02 14.00
N THR A 496 -3.64 16.24 14.36
CA THR A 496 -5.03 16.69 14.23
C THR A 496 -5.45 16.82 12.76
N GLU A 497 -4.57 17.36 11.92
CA GLU A 497 -4.79 17.49 10.47
C GLU A 497 -4.84 16.10 9.79
N ALA A 498 -3.96 15.18 10.16
CA ALA A 498 -3.98 13.80 9.68
C ALA A 498 -5.28 13.05 10.07
N SER A 499 -5.78 13.28 11.29
CA SER A 499 -7.08 12.77 11.72
C SER A 499 -8.25 13.34 10.92
N VAL A 500 -8.23 14.64 10.63
CA VAL A 500 -9.20 15.28 9.73
C VAL A 500 -9.13 14.63 8.34
N TYR A 501 -7.94 14.41 7.78
CA TYR A 501 -7.78 13.79 6.47
C TYR A 501 -8.31 12.34 6.44
N SER A 502 -8.03 11.57 7.49
CA SER A 502 -8.56 10.21 7.67
C SER A 502 -10.11 10.22 7.70
N GLY A 503 -10.71 11.05 8.55
CA GLY A 503 -12.18 11.14 8.68
C GLY A 503 -12.88 11.61 7.40
N LEU A 504 -12.25 12.53 6.64
CA LEU A 504 -12.77 13.03 5.37
C LEU A 504 -12.59 12.05 4.21
N CYS A 505 -11.52 11.26 4.21
CA CYS A 505 -11.07 10.43 3.09
C CYS A 505 -10.70 8.99 3.52
N THR A 506 -11.58 8.32 4.29
CA THR A 506 -11.37 6.96 4.83
C THR A 506 -11.07 5.87 3.79
N GLN A 507 -11.36 6.14 2.51
CA GLN A 507 -11.06 5.29 1.35
C GLN A 507 -9.69 5.56 0.71
N ILE A 508 -8.92 6.52 1.23
CA ILE A 508 -7.57 6.91 0.78
C ILE A 508 -6.58 6.73 1.93
N PHE A 509 -6.86 7.37 3.06
CA PHE A 509 -5.99 7.47 4.23
C PHE A 509 -6.78 7.00 5.46
N ARG A 510 -6.13 6.22 6.32
CA ARG A 510 -6.74 5.66 7.54
C ARG A 510 -5.95 6.05 8.76
N GLU A 511 -6.69 6.33 9.82
CA GLU A 511 -6.24 6.38 11.20
C GLU A 511 -6.82 5.15 11.90
N GLU A 512 -5.96 4.37 12.52
CA GLU A 512 -6.35 3.26 13.38
C GLU A 512 -5.92 3.61 14.81
N LEU A 513 -6.91 3.63 15.72
CA LEU A 513 -6.68 3.90 17.14
C LEU A 513 -6.02 2.69 17.78
N GLY A 514 -4.73 2.82 18.11
CA GLY A 514 -4.00 1.80 18.83
C GLY A 514 -4.35 1.78 20.32
N LEU A 515 -3.95 0.69 20.98
CA LEU A 515 -4.32 0.31 22.35
C LEU A 515 -3.80 1.25 23.46
N TYR A 516 -3.09 2.32 23.10
CA TYR A 516 -2.57 3.35 24.01
C TYR A 516 -2.88 4.78 23.56
N GLN A 517 -3.98 5.00 22.82
CA GLN A 517 -4.34 6.28 22.17
C GLN A 517 -3.36 6.75 21.07
N GLY A 518 -2.18 6.13 20.95
CA GLY A 518 -1.27 6.31 19.83
C GLY A 518 -1.92 5.90 18.50
N LYS A 519 -1.78 6.77 17.50
CA LYS A 519 -2.44 6.64 16.21
C LYS A 519 -1.50 6.02 15.19
N VAL A 520 -1.99 5.00 14.48
CA VAL A 520 -1.30 4.46 13.31
C VAL A 520 -1.98 4.99 12.06
N PHE A 521 -1.18 5.48 11.12
CA PHE A 521 -1.67 6.01 9.85
C PHE A 521 -1.18 5.16 8.68
N CYS A 522 -2.02 4.94 7.68
CA CYS A 522 -1.65 4.25 6.46
C CYS A 522 -2.51 4.68 5.28
N PHE A 523 -2.05 4.42 4.05
CA PHE A 523 -2.93 4.46 2.89
C PHE A 523 -3.71 3.15 2.78
N VAL A 524 -4.95 3.20 2.29
CA VAL A 524 -5.82 2.02 2.14
C VAL A 524 -5.18 0.93 1.28
N HIS A 525 -4.31 1.31 0.34
CA HIS A 525 -3.49 0.38 -0.42
C HIS A 525 -2.20 1.04 -0.95
N LEU A 526 -1.13 0.27 -1.14
CA LEU A 526 0.14 0.76 -1.68
C LEU A 526 -0.03 1.46 -3.04
N SER A 527 -0.90 0.94 -3.93
CA SER A 527 -1.19 1.59 -5.21
C SER A 527 -1.81 3.00 -5.07
N ILE A 528 -2.52 3.29 -3.98
CA ILE A 528 -3.08 4.62 -3.71
C ILE A 528 -1.94 5.55 -3.25
N GLN A 529 -1.02 5.05 -2.42
CA GLN A 529 0.22 5.74 -2.05
C GLN A 529 1.07 6.05 -3.30
N GLU A 530 1.32 5.07 -4.17
CA GLU A 530 2.06 5.25 -5.42
C GLU A 530 1.39 6.27 -6.36
N HIS A 531 0.05 6.27 -6.45
CA HIS A 531 -0.67 7.27 -7.25
C HIS A 531 -0.55 8.68 -6.69
N LEU A 532 -0.72 8.86 -5.36
CA LEU A 532 -0.58 10.15 -4.70
C LEU A 532 0.86 10.66 -4.73
N ALA A 533 1.84 9.76 -4.59
CA ALA A 533 3.26 10.07 -4.75
C ALA A 533 3.55 10.56 -6.18
N ALA A 534 3.06 9.85 -7.20
CA ALA A 534 3.21 10.24 -8.60
C ALA A 534 2.54 11.59 -8.90
N LEU A 535 1.36 11.84 -8.33
CA LEU A 535 0.66 13.11 -8.41
C LEU A 535 1.46 14.24 -7.74
N TYR A 536 1.99 14.03 -6.54
CA TYR A 536 2.84 15.01 -5.85
C TYR A 536 4.10 15.35 -6.65
N VAL A 537 4.76 14.35 -7.24
CA VAL A 537 5.95 14.54 -8.10
C VAL A 537 5.59 15.33 -9.35
N HIS A 538 4.46 15.01 -10.02
CA HIS A 538 3.97 15.74 -11.18
C HIS A 538 3.63 17.20 -10.85
N LEU A 539 2.95 17.46 -9.74
CA LEU A 539 2.57 18.81 -9.30
C LEU A 539 3.76 19.63 -8.82
N SER A 540 4.70 19.03 -8.09
CA SER A 540 5.93 19.70 -7.65
C SER A 540 6.78 20.16 -8.84
N CYS A 541 6.81 19.37 -9.91
CA CYS A 541 7.46 19.79 -11.15
C CYS A 541 6.63 20.87 -11.87
N THR A 542 5.35 20.65 -12.15
CA THR A 542 4.53 21.56 -12.96
C THR A 542 4.26 22.93 -12.32
N ILE A 543 4.11 22.99 -11.00
CA ILE A 543 3.82 24.24 -10.27
C ILE A 543 5.12 24.93 -9.82
N ASN A 544 6.05 24.18 -9.21
CA ASN A 544 7.23 24.76 -8.57
C ASN A 544 8.54 24.62 -9.37
N ASN A 545 8.53 23.87 -10.49
CA ASN A 545 9.73 23.45 -11.23
C ASN A 545 10.76 22.69 -10.36
N ILE A 546 10.28 21.99 -9.32
CA ILE A 546 11.10 21.24 -8.36
C ILE A 546 11.12 19.75 -8.72
N ASN A 547 12.31 19.16 -8.76
CA ASN A 547 12.47 17.71 -8.75
C ASN A 547 12.70 17.18 -7.32
N VAL A 548 11.75 16.38 -6.84
CA VAL A 548 11.75 15.82 -5.48
C VAL A 548 12.67 14.61 -5.33
N PHE A 549 13.15 13.99 -6.41
CA PHE A 549 14.19 12.95 -6.37
C PHE A 549 15.58 13.47 -5.99
N ASP A 550 15.81 14.78 -6.13
CA ASP A 550 17.07 15.41 -5.74
C ASP A 550 17.04 15.86 -4.26
N GLN A 551 15.84 15.91 -3.63
CA GLN A 551 15.67 16.25 -2.20
C GLN A 551 15.92 15.07 -1.25
N THR A 552 15.70 13.84 -1.70
CA THR A 552 15.84 12.61 -0.89
C THR A 552 17.29 12.18 -0.68
N LYS A 553 18.23 12.71 -1.46
CA LYS A 553 19.68 12.48 -1.29
C LYS A 553 20.34 13.54 -0.40
N LYS A 554 19.81 13.75 0.81
CA LYS A 554 20.47 14.59 1.82
C LYS A 554 21.68 13.86 2.44
N SER A 555 22.81 13.92 1.72
CA SER A 555 24.13 13.81 2.32
C SER A 555 24.93 15.09 2.03
N LEU A 556 25.09 15.89 3.09
CA LEU A 556 26.25 16.76 3.36
C LEU A 556 26.56 18.01 2.53
N LEU A 557 25.79 18.46 1.52
CA LEU A 557 26.01 19.80 0.91
C LEU A 557 24.71 20.59 0.61
N PRO A 558 24.62 21.88 1.00
CA PRO A 558 23.44 22.72 0.76
C PRO A 558 23.58 23.57 -0.52
N PHE A 559 23.74 22.96 -1.71
CA PHE A 559 23.85 23.72 -2.97
C PHE A 559 23.03 23.17 -4.14
N ASN A 560 22.33 24.11 -4.80
CA ASN A 560 21.66 24.01 -6.10
C ASN A 560 20.52 22.98 -6.26
N GLN A 561 19.30 23.42 -5.92
CA GLN A 561 18.08 22.82 -6.46
C GLN A 561 18.10 22.92 -7.99
N LYS A 562 18.20 21.78 -8.69
CA LYS A 562 18.04 21.76 -10.15
C LYS A 562 16.58 22.05 -10.50
N LYS A 563 16.33 23.21 -11.10
CA LYS A 563 15.08 23.49 -11.81
C LYS A 563 15.09 22.69 -13.10
N TYR A 564 14.00 21.98 -13.37
CA TYR A 564 13.80 21.25 -14.61
C TYR A 564 12.87 22.06 -15.52
N ASN A 565 13.21 22.16 -16.80
CA ASN A 565 12.43 22.97 -17.76
C ASN A 565 11.44 22.11 -18.57
N SER A 566 11.55 20.78 -18.48
CA SER A 566 10.72 19.82 -19.20
C SER A 566 10.30 18.63 -18.33
N LEU A 567 9.05 18.20 -18.48
CA LEU A 567 8.56 16.94 -17.90
C LEU A 567 9.28 15.72 -18.48
N SER A 568 9.85 15.79 -19.68
CA SER A 568 10.65 14.70 -20.26
C SER A 568 11.85 14.34 -19.39
N GLU A 569 12.55 15.36 -18.86
CA GLU A 569 13.74 15.17 -18.01
C GLU A 569 13.36 14.51 -16.66
N LEU A 570 12.23 14.90 -16.08
CA LEU A 570 11.65 14.26 -14.89
C LEU A 570 11.31 12.79 -15.17
N HIS A 571 10.69 12.50 -16.31
CA HIS A 571 10.37 11.13 -16.74
C HIS A 571 11.64 10.29 -16.92
N GLN A 572 12.69 10.82 -17.53
CA GLN A 572 13.98 10.14 -17.65
C GLN A 572 14.61 9.84 -16.29
N ARG A 573 14.51 10.77 -15.32
CA ARG A 573 14.98 10.56 -13.94
C ARG A 573 14.20 9.44 -13.26
N ALA A 574 12.86 9.48 -13.30
CA ALA A 574 11.99 8.48 -12.69
C ALA A 574 12.15 7.09 -13.33
N LEU A 575 12.26 7.03 -14.66
CA LEU A 575 12.55 5.81 -15.42
C LEU A 575 13.87 5.17 -14.98
N LYS A 576 14.92 5.99 -14.76
CA LYS A 576 16.21 5.49 -14.25
C LYS A 576 16.07 4.93 -12.83
N GLU A 577 15.44 5.64 -11.90
CA GLU A 577 15.28 5.16 -10.52
C GLU A 577 14.44 3.86 -10.45
N ALA A 578 13.37 3.75 -11.25
CA ALA A 578 12.56 2.53 -11.35
C ALA A 578 13.36 1.34 -11.92
N LEU A 579 14.15 1.54 -12.97
CA LEU A 579 15.00 0.47 -13.53
C LEU A 579 16.15 0.05 -12.60
N MET A 580 16.62 0.95 -11.74
CA MET A 580 17.60 0.66 -10.68
C MET A 580 16.98 -0.06 -9.47
N SER A 581 15.66 0.02 -9.29
CA SER A 581 14.94 -0.67 -8.23
C SER A 581 15.03 -2.19 -8.41
N LYS A 582 15.68 -2.87 -7.44
CA LYS A 582 15.84 -4.34 -7.46
C LYS A 582 14.48 -5.04 -7.38
N ASN A 583 13.64 -4.61 -6.44
CA ASN A 583 12.31 -5.15 -6.17
C ASN A 583 11.18 -4.39 -6.90
N GLY A 584 11.49 -3.51 -7.87
CA GLY A 584 10.49 -2.80 -8.69
C GLY A 584 9.49 -1.91 -7.94
N HIS A 585 9.76 -1.50 -6.69
CA HIS A 585 8.83 -0.69 -5.86
C HIS A 585 8.46 0.71 -6.39
N LEU A 586 8.96 1.09 -7.58
CA LEU A 586 8.60 2.33 -8.28
C LEU A 586 7.92 2.06 -9.62
N ASP A 587 7.60 0.81 -9.94
CA ASP A 587 7.05 0.41 -11.24
C ASP A 587 5.65 1.01 -11.47
N LEU A 588 4.74 0.89 -10.50
CA LEU A 588 3.37 1.41 -10.64
C LEU A 588 3.33 2.93 -10.39
N PHE A 589 4.16 3.44 -9.49
CA PHE A 589 4.49 4.87 -9.42
C PHE A 589 4.90 5.45 -10.79
N LEU A 590 5.80 4.79 -11.54
CA LEU A 590 6.25 5.25 -12.86
C LEU A 590 5.12 5.21 -13.89
N ARG A 591 4.33 4.12 -13.92
CA ARG A 591 3.11 4.01 -14.74
C ARG A 591 2.19 5.21 -14.50
N PHE A 592 1.91 5.56 -13.24
CA PHE A 592 1.09 6.71 -12.88
C PHE A 592 1.71 8.05 -13.29
N LEU A 593 3.00 8.29 -13.00
CA LEU A 593 3.66 9.56 -13.30
C LEU A 593 3.62 9.90 -14.80
N LEU A 594 3.89 8.90 -15.64
CA LEU A 594 3.83 9.04 -17.10
C LEU A 594 2.41 9.29 -17.60
N GLY A 595 1.42 8.56 -17.06
CA GLY A 595 0.02 8.75 -17.39
C GLY A 595 -0.50 10.14 -17.00
N LEU A 596 -0.11 10.67 -15.82
CA LEU A 596 -0.57 11.97 -15.32
C LEU A 596 -0.14 13.13 -16.23
N SER A 597 1.01 13.00 -16.89
CA SER A 597 1.53 13.97 -17.86
C SER A 597 0.75 14.04 -19.18
N LEU A 598 -0.20 13.13 -19.46
CA LEU A 598 -1.06 13.25 -20.64
C LEU A 598 -2.10 14.38 -20.48
N LYS A 599 -2.27 15.19 -21.53
CA LYS A 599 -3.25 16.30 -21.59
C LYS A 599 -4.69 15.87 -21.28
N SER A 600 -5.08 14.64 -21.63
CA SER A 600 -6.37 14.04 -21.27
C SER A 600 -6.53 13.90 -19.75
N ASN A 601 -5.49 13.40 -19.07
CA ASN A 601 -5.48 13.22 -17.62
C ASN A 601 -5.31 14.56 -16.88
N GLN A 602 -4.53 15.51 -17.41
CA GLN A 602 -4.49 16.89 -16.90
C GLN A 602 -5.86 17.58 -16.96
N THR A 603 -6.65 17.33 -18.01
CA THR A 603 -8.04 17.85 -18.12
C THR A 603 -8.96 17.24 -17.04
N ILE A 604 -8.66 16.02 -16.59
CA ILE A 604 -9.33 15.37 -15.47
C ILE A 604 -8.86 15.98 -14.13
N LEU A 605 -7.55 16.19 -13.95
CA LEU A 605 -6.94 16.78 -12.74
C LEU A 605 -7.42 18.21 -12.45
N ARG A 606 -7.73 19.02 -13.48
CA ARG A 606 -8.33 20.35 -13.33
C ARG A 606 -9.70 20.36 -12.62
N LYS A 607 -10.32 19.19 -12.37
CA LYS A 607 -11.51 19.07 -11.51
C LYS A 607 -11.18 19.00 -10.01
N LEU A 608 -9.93 18.69 -9.68
CA LEU A 608 -9.39 18.62 -8.31
C LEU A 608 -8.62 19.91 -7.95
N LEU A 609 -7.77 20.37 -8.86
CA LEU A 609 -6.74 21.36 -8.60
C LEU A 609 -6.93 22.60 -9.48
N THR A 610 -6.82 23.78 -8.88
CA THR A 610 -7.05 25.06 -9.56
C THR A 610 -5.83 25.51 -10.34
N GLN A 611 -4.62 25.17 -9.89
CA GLN A 611 -3.37 25.53 -10.54
C GLN A 611 -2.85 24.39 -11.42
N THR A 612 -2.55 24.68 -12.68
CA THR A 612 -1.68 23.83 -13.52
C THR A 612 -0.64 24.73 -14.15
N GLY A 613 0.57 24.75 -13.58
CA GLY A 613 1.70 25.48 -14.17
C GLY A 613 2.17 24.84 -15.48
N SER A 614 2.94 25.58 -16.27
CA SER A 614 3.31 25.21 -17.64
C SER A 614 4.75 24.71 -17.74
N CYS A 615 4.99 23.43 -17.45
CA CYS A 615 6.19 22.75 -17.94
C CYS A 615 6.02 22.37 -19.41
N SER A 616 7.10 22.44 -20.18
CA SER A 616 7.13 21.84 -21.51
C SER A 616 7.04 20.31 -21.39
N TYR A 617 6.36 19.65 -22.33
CA TYR A 617 6.27 18.19 -22.37
C TYR A 617 6.24 17.67 -23.80
N ASN A 618 7.20 16.80 -24.12
CA ASN A 618 7.24 16.07 -25.39
C ASN A 618 6.95 14.58 -25.15
N LYS A 619 5.72 14.15 -25.48
CA LYS A 619 5.33 12.72 -25.43
C LYS A 619 6.28 11.86 -26.27
N GLY A 620 6.65 12.33 -27.48
CA GLY A 620 7.49 11.57 -28.41
C GLY A 620 8.87 11.26 -27.82
N GLU A 621 9.51 12.25 -27.19
CA GLU A 621 10.79 12.08 -26.50
C GLU A 621 10.71 11.05 -25.36
N THR A 622 9.66 11.13 -24.53
CA THR A 622 9.43 10.18 -23.43
C THR A 622 9.19 8.76 -23.96
N VAL A 623 8.36 8.61 -25.01
CA VAL A 623 8.10 7.32 -25.67
C VAL A 623 9.38 6.73 -26.28
N GLN A 624 10.19 7.53 -26.97
CA GLN A 624 11.45 7.06 -27.56
C GLN A 624 12.46 6.65 -26.49
N SER A 625 12.53 7.37 -25.36
CA SER A 625 13.35 6.98 -24.21
C SER A 625 12.91 5.63 -23.62
N ILE A 626 11.60 5.37 -23.50
CA ILE A 626 11.09 4.08 -23.04
C ILE A 626 11.39 2.97 -24.06
N LYS A 627 11.15 3.19 -25.37
CA LYS A 627 11.46 2.22 -26.43
C LYS A 627 12.96 1.91 -26.50
N GLN A 628 13.83 2.91 -26.30
CA GLN A 628 15.27 2.73 -26.16
C GLN A 628 15.60 1.85 -24.94
N LYS A 629 14.98 2.09 -23.78
CA LYS A 629 15.21 1.26 -22.58
C LYS A 629 14.66 -0.15 -22.68
N ILE A 630 13.63 -0.41 -23.50
CA ILE A 630 13.21 -1.78 -23.83
C ILE A 630 14.31 -2.50 -24.64
N ARG A 631 14.90 -1.85 -25.66
CA ARG A 631 15.99 -2.43 -26.48
C ARG A 631 17.27 -2.72 -25.68
N GLU A 632 17.55 -1.94 -24.63
CA GLU A 632 18.76 -2.06 -23.81
C GLU A 632 18.62 -3.05 -22.63
N ASN A 633 17.42 -3.59 -22.37
CA ASN A 633 17.11 -4.23 -21.10
C ASN A 633 16.85 -5.75 -21.25
N ASN A 634 17.75 -6.53 -20.65
CA ASN A 634 17.74 -7.99 -20.70
C ASN A 634 16.82 -8.66 -19.67
N SER A 635 16.12 -7.91 -18.80
CA SER A 635 15.14 -8.44 -17.85
C SER A 635 13.72 -8.38 -18.45
N PRO A 636 13.09 -9.54 -18.75
CA PRO A 636 11.71 -9.59 -19.26
C PRO A 636 10.73 -8.84 -18.36
N GLU A 637 10.88 -8.95 -17.05
CA GLU A 637 9.96 -8.43 -16.03
C GLU A 637 10.02 -6.89 -16.00
N LYS A 638 11.23 -6.32 -16.09
CA LYS A 638 11.42 -4.88 -16.26
C LYS A 638 10.88 -4.39 -17.61
N SER A 639 11.09 -5.15 -18.69
CA SER A 639 10.59 -4.78 -20.03
C SER A 639 9.06 -4.84 -20.12
N ILE A 640 8.41 -5.81 -19.47
CA ILE A 640 6.95 -5.86 -19.29
C ILE A 640 6.44 -4.58 -18.62
N ASN A 641 7.10 -4.12 -17.54
CA ASN A 641 6.74 -2.86 -16.90
C ASN A 641 6.83 -1.65 -17.86
N LEU A 642 7.86 -1.60 -18.72
CA LEU A 642 8.00 -0.55 -19.73
C LEU A 642 6.90 -0.59 -20.80
N PHE A 643 6.40 -1.76 -21.19
CA PHE A 643 5.21 -1.86 -22.05
C PHE A 643 3.94 -1.36 -21.35
N HIS A 644 3.77 -1.60 -20.05
CA HIS A 644 2.68 -0.96 -19.30
C HIS A 644 2.84 0.56 -19.21
N CYS A 645 4.05 1.09 -19.14
CA CYS A 645 4.31 2.53 -19.24
C CYS A 645 3.92 3.10 -20.63
N LEU A 646 4.18 2.38 -21.73
CA LEU A 646 3.71 2.76 -23.06
C LEU A 646 2.17 2.73 -23.17
N ASN A 647 1.52 1.72 -22.56
CA ASN A 647 0.06 1.64 -22.48
C ASN A 647 -0.57 2.81 -21.70
N GLU A 648 0.03 3.23 -20.56
CA GLU A 648 -0.44 4.43 -19.84
C GLU A 648 -0.25 5.73 -20.63
N LEU A 649 0.76 5.79 -21.52
CA LEU A 649 0.96 6.89 -22.45
C LEU A 649 0.04 6.82 -23.69
N GLY A 650 -0.68 5.72 -23.90
CA GLY A 650 -1.42 5.45 -25.13
C GLY A 650 -0.51 5.39 -26.35
N ASP A 651 0.56 4.61 -26.27
CA ASP A 651 1.36 4.15 -27.40
C ASP A 651 1.34 2.61 -27.42
N ASP A 652 0.54 2.05 -28.31
CA ASP A 652 0.37 0.61 -28.52
C ASP A 652 0.99 0.15 -29.85
N THR A 653 1.76 0.99 -30.52
CA THR A 653 2.31 0.75 -31.87
C THR A 653 3.06 -0.58 -32.01
N LEU A 654 4.00 -0.86 -31.09
CA LEU A 654 4.76 -2.12 -31.05
C LEU A 654 3.86 -3.33 -30.72
N MET A 655 2.72 -3.13 -30.04
CA MET A 655 1.79 -4.20 -29.69
C MET A 655 0.89 -4.53 -30.88
N GLN A 656 0.40 -3.52 -31.59
CA GLN A 656 -0.41 -3.66 -32.80
C GLN A 656 0.36 -4.38 -33.90
N GLU A 657 1.59 -3.93 -34.19
CA GLU A 657 2.51 -4.54 -35.16
C GLU A 657 2.72 -6.06 -34.91
N ILE A 658 3.06 -6.42 -33.66
CA ILE A 658 3.22 -7.83 -33.27
C ILE A 658 1.90 -8.62 -33.36
N GLN A 659 0.77 -8.01 -32.95
CA GLN A 659 -0.54 -8.65 -33.08
C GLN A 659 -0.97 -8.83 -34.54
N GLU A 660 -0.52 -7.98 -35.45
CA GLU A 660 -0.75 -8.13 -36.89
C GLU A 660 0.08 -9.30 -37.44
N TYR A 661 1.38 -9.38 -37.16
CA TYR A 661 2.22 -10.53 -37.54
C TYR A 661 1.73 -11.88 -36.98
N LEU A 662 1.15 -11.88 -35.77
CA LEU A 662 0.53 -13.08 -35.18
C LEU A 662 -0.79 -13.48 -35.87
N LYS A 663 -1.54 -12.52 -36.43
CA LYS A 663 -2.79 -12.79 -37.17
C LYS A 663 -2.55 -13.16 -38.63
N SER A 664 -1.54 -12.59 -39.27
CA SER A 664 -1.14 -12.90 -40.65
C SER A 664 -0.33 -14.20 -40.74
N GLY A 665 0.37 -14.57 -39.67
CA GLY A 665 1.29 -15.71 -39.64
C GLY A 665 2.71 -15.38 -40.11
N GLU A 666 2.96 -14.11 -40.48
CA GLU A 666 4.23 -13.61 -41.03
C GLU A 666 5.38 -13.59 -39.99
N ILE A 667 5.09 -13.87 -38.71
CA ILE A 667 6.07 -13.87 -37.60
C ILE A 667 7.33 -14.75 -37.87
N ARG A 668 7.22 -15.76 -38.74
CA ARG A 668 8.32 -16.65 -39.17
C ARG A 668 9.22 -16.06 -40.28
N GLU A 669 8.68 -15.12 -41.04
CA GLU A 669 9.32 -14.55 -42.25
C GLU A 669 9.88 -13.14 -41.96
N THR A 670 9.35 -12.46 -40.96
CA THR A 670 9.81 -11.14 -40.49
C THR A 670 11.03 -11.25 -39.57
N ASN A 671 12.09 -10.48 -39.86
CA ASN A 671 13.22 -10.33 -38.94
C ASN A 671 12.88 -9.34 -37.80
N LEU A 672 12.67 -9.86 -36.59
CA LEU A 672 12.27 -9.09 -35.40
C LEU A 672 13.48 -8.46 -34.69
N SER A 673 13.41 -7.15 -34.45
CA SER A 673 14.32 -6.44 -33.55
C SER A 673 14.17 -6.88 -32.09
N SER A 674 15.18 -6.61 -31.24
CA SER A 674 15.11 -6.85 -29.77
C SER A 674 13.85 -6.25 -29.11
N SER A 675 13.40 -5.06 -29.55
CA SER A 675 12.15 -4.44 -29.11
C SER A 675 10.90 -5.20 -29.55
N GLN A 676 10.90 -5.76 -30.77
CA GLN A 676 9.80 -6.58 -31.29
C GLN A 676 9.78 -7.98 -30.64
N TRP A 677 10.92 -8.58 -30.34
CA TRP A 677 11.00 -9.81 -29.51
C TRP A 677 10.44 -9.58 -28.10
N SER A 678 10.85 -8.50 -27.44
CA SER A 678 10.31 -8.12 -26.13
C SER A 678 8.80 -7.86 -26.19
N ALA A 679 8.32 -7.27 -27.29
CA ALA A 679 6.90 -7.04 -27.54
C ALA A 679 6.12 -8.33 -27.80
N LEU A 680 6.71 -9.29 -28.52
CA LEU A 680 6.15 -10.62 -28.73
C LEU A 680 6.01 -11.38 -27.40
N VAL A 681 7.06 -11.39 -26.58
CA VAL A 681 7.00 -11.94 -25.22
C VAL A 681 5.87 -11.28 -24.42
N TYR A 682 5.76 -9.95 -24.45
CA TYR A 682 4.67 -9.24 -23.77
C TYR A 682 3.27 -9.65 -24.28
N VAL A 683 3.05 -9.68 -25.60
CA VAL A 683 1.75 -10.03 -26.19
C VAL A 683 1.36 -11.47 -25.89
N LEU A 684 2.31 -12.41 -25.97
CA LEU A 684 2.09 -13.82 -25.63
C LEU A 684 1.74 -13.97 -24.13
N LEU A 685 2.55 -13.39 -23.24
CA LEU A 685 2.34 -13.41 -21.78
C LEU A 685 1.14 -12.59 -21.29
N THR A 686 0.56 -11.74 -22.12
CA THR A 686 -0.66 -10.95 -21.80
C THR A 686 -1.87 -11.35 -22.63
N SER A 687 -1.81 -12.43 -23.42
CA SER A 687 -2.97 -12.99 -24.13
C SER A 687 -4.11 -13.40 -23.17
N GLU A 688 -5.35 -13.41 -23.64
CA GLU A 688 -6.47 -14.03 -22.89
C GLU A 688 -6.46 -15.57 -22.96
N GLN A 689 -5.77 -16.14 -23.95
CA GLN A 689 -5.66 -17.60 -24.11
C GLN A 689 -4.62 -18.15 -23.14
N LYS A 690 -5.00 -19.17 -22.37
CA LYS A 690 -4.04 -19.95 -21.56
C LYS A 690 -3.10 -20.73 -22.48
N MET A 691 -1.79 -20.61 -22.24
CA MET A 691 -0.76 -21.37 -22.96
C MET A 691 -0.52 -22.73 -22.27
N ASP A 692 -1.53 -23.60 -22.35
CA ASP A 692 -1.41 -24.98 -21.85
C ASP A 692 -0.41 -25.81 -22.70
N VAL A 693 -0.26 -25.47 -23.98
CA VAL A 693 0.76 -25.99 -24.90
C VAL A 693 1.32 -24.84 -25.73
N PHE A 694 2.63 -24.62 -25.68
CA PHE A 694 3.33 -23.62 -26.48
C PHE A 694 4.15 -24.27 -27.60
N ASP A 695 3.80 -23.99 -28.84
CA ASP A 695 4.40 -24.60 -30.02
C ASP A 695 5.51 -23.67 -30.57
N LEU A 696 6.77 -23.95 -30.20
CA LEU A 696 7.92 -23.11 -30.58
C LEU A 696 8.10 -23.06 -32.10
N LYS A 697 7.67 -24.11 -32.81
CA LYS A 697 7.72 -24.20 -34.28
C LYS A 697 6.85 -23.17 -34.99
N GLN A 698 5.99 -22.47 -34.26
CA GLN A 698 5.23 -21.34 -34.81
C GLN A 698 6.07 -20.09 -35.03
N PHE A 699 7.24 -20.01 -34.39
CA PHE A 699 8.15 -18.86 -34.43
C PHE A 699 9.50 -19.16 -35.13
N ILE A 700 9.84 -20.44 -35.30
CA ILE A 700 11.01 -20.86 -36.09
C ILE A 700 10.71 -20.69 -37.57
N GLY A 701 11.61 -20.04 -38.31
CA GLY A 701 11.42 -19.68 -39.71
C GLY A 701 12.74 -19.40 -40.43
N ALA A 702 12.66 -18.83 -41.63
CA ALA A 702 13.85 -18.61 -42.47
C ALA A 702 14.82 -17.56 -41.91
N GLN A 703 14.34 -16.67 -41.03
CA GLN A 703 15.12 -15.58 -40.44
C GLN A 703 15.64 -15.87 -39.02
N HIS A 704 15.15 -16.92 -38.34
CA HIS A 704 15.41 -17.16 -36.92
C HIS A 704 15.77 -18.63 -36.65
N THR A 705 16.91 -18.87 -36.01
CA THR A 705 17.30 -20.22 -35.58
C THR A 705 16.48 -20.67 -34.37
N ALA A 706 16.40 -21.99 -34.15
CA ALA A 706 15.69 -22.55 -33.00
C ALA A 706 16.24 -22.04 -31.65
N ASP A 707 17.56 -21.85 -31.55
CA ASP A 707 18.22 -21.35 -30.34
C ASP A 707 17.91 -19.87 -30.08
N GLU A 708 17.88 -19.02 -31.12
CA GLU A 708 17.50 -17.61 -30.98
C GLU A 708 16.03 -17.46 -30.56
N VAL A 709 15.12 -18.24 -31.17
CA VAL A 709 13.70 -18.27 -30.79
C VAL A 709 13.56 -18.73 -29.33
N LEU A 710 14.26 -19.80 -28.94
CA LEU A 710 14.21 -20.32 -27.57
C LEU A 710 14.79 -19.33 -26.54
N GLN A 711 15.88 -18.62 -26.85
CA GLN A 711 16.44 -17.61 -25.97
C GLN A 711 15.50 -16.41 -25.79
N ASN A 712 14.94 -15.88 -26.89
CA ASN A 712 14.04 -14.72 -26.82
C ASN A 712 12.69 -15.07 -26.20
N LEU A 713 12.16 -16.27 -26.44
CA LEU A 713 10.87 -16.73 -25.92
C LEU A 713 10.97 -17.58 -24.63
N LEU A 714 12.16 -17.69 -24.03
CA LEU A 714 12.38 -18.38 -22.76
C LEU A 714 11.39 -17.96 -21.64
N PRO A 715 10.98 -16.69 -21.50
CA PRO A 715 9.98 -16.29 -20.51
C PRO A 715 8.61 -16.89 -20.78
N VAL A 716 8.22 -17.07 -22.06
CA VAL A 716 6.96 -17.71 -22.45
C VAL A 716 7.02 -19.22 -22.21
N VAL A 717 8.15 -19.83 -22.57
CA VAL A 717 8.44 -21.26 -22.34
C VAL A 717 8.34 -21.62 -20.85
N LYS A 718 8.89 -20.79 -19.95
CA LYS A 718 8.82 -21.02 -18.49
C LYS A 718 7.41 -20.96 -17.91
N GLU A 719 6.53 -20.14 -18.49
CA GLU A 719 5.13 -19.99 -18.05
C GLU A 719 4.17 -20.97 -18.76
N SER A 720 4.68 -21.79 -19.68
CA SER A 720 3.89 -22.75 -20.46
C SER A 720 3.98 -24.16 -19.87
N ARG A 721 2.83 -24.79 -19.63
CA ARG A 721 2.76 -26.14 -19.01
C ARG A 721 3.46 -27.22 -19.85
N SER A 722 3.49 -27.07 -21.16
CA SER A 722 4.24 -27.96 -22.07
C SER A 722 4.66 -27.21 -23.33
N VAL A 723 5.76 -27.64 -23.94
CA VAL A 723 6.36 -27.01 -25.12
C VAL A 723 6.64 -28.05 -26.21
N ARG A 724 6.42 -27.69 -27.48
CA ARG A 724 6.48 -28.60 -28.65
C ARG A 724 7.29 -28.07 -29.83
#